data_AF-A0A9D4PIF8-F1
#
_entry.id   AF-A0A9D4PIF8-F1
#
_cell.length_a   1.000
_cell.length_b   1.000
_cell.length_c   1.000
_cell.angle_alpha   90.00
_cell.angle_beta   90.00
_cell.angle_gamma   90.00
#
_symmetry.space_group_name_H-M   'P 1'
#
loop_
_entity.id
_entity.type
_entity.pdbx_description
1 polymer ?
#
loop_
_entity_poly.entity_id
_entity_poly.type
_entity_poly.pdbx_seq_one_letter_code
_entity_poly.pdbx_strand_id
1 'polypeptide(L)'
;MPGGGSRKRRRSAASNSDLKKSYFSGSTLNYRTPCTSSEGRLCDIFRDIPIWNEFFWQVGLELRELSPGQLSLVEVEDAFVPLDLAQRKHEAATLLCHLLMYHRCLVSVVLNRLIHAYDQQLCDALTESPSLRKLALSLPCMSMPELLRFSATLPLQTRLQELECRLLDLERPLCEGLSKFLANARSLTTFKLSAQSLKSEDGALILEGLRRNAAITTLSLNTIIVSAFLYPSSDAFTGYLSENRTVRTLIVKSYYPPNQADMRLVLRSLFRTAAIFELELVHLTLNEANSRLVAELIGENQSLRVLRMVDCALYEDGMPSPSRISPWLAALGTNGTLEKLTMDLRCFSLNECRSLFEALKSNASLKNITAERIRPEDEAQICRALRETGVRERFLLGRHHVVREPTVTLTECEELSQIKIDSSALCRPVWLRTALSLLPSGSHVTSLSLAVWRPSFNQDVCALIAQYIAATKVLRELRWILASITSRPADRVERVLMRALCVNNSIRKLFMTGLRFDETEVQMLVDKLQASRALCELAFYPDDYNSTIWLVQKLSPIVSSNYTLIDVKVYRHVVLRADLFSVDDVVRRNASLVSRAAHFVSGMAGTRLRYCAEAVELVHWNPGVVAKVQALASVDENEAVSRIEQSFKSFSNLDGFMCAAGVVKYRVICHVRDDGQKQLVDIDGDCWWHIRRFLNMCDIKD
;
A
#
# COMPACT_ATOMS: atom_id res chain seq x y z
N MET A 1 23.19 70.27 -18.20
CA MET A 1 21.85 70.89 -18.13
C MET A 1 20.96 70.24 -19.19
N PRO A 2 19.68 70.00 -18.87
CA PRO A 2 18.87 68.81 -19.22
C PRO A 2 18.30 68.87 -20.65
N GLY A 3 17.65 67.88 -21.25
CA GLY A 3 17.06 66.60 -20.85
C GLY A 3 16.02 66.25 -21.94
N GLY A 4 15.72 64.97 -22.18
CA GLY A 4 14.67 64.59 -23.15
C GLY A 4 14.73 63.11 -23.53
N GLY A 5 13.85 62.31 -22.92
CA GLY A 5 13.85 60.87 -23.03
C GLY A 5 13.22 60.29 -24.30
N SER A 6 13.40 58.97 -24.42
CA SER A 6 12.50 57.97 -25.03
C SER A 6 13.33 56.87 -25.69
N ARG A 7 13.40 55.70 -25.05
CA ARG A 7 13.31 54.41 -25.78
C ARG A 7 13.07 53.23 -24.84
N LYS A 8 11.84 52.72 -24.96
CA LYS A 8 11.44 51.31 -24.93
C LYS A 8 11.72 50.50 -23.65
N ARG A 9 10.84 50.68 -22.66
CA ARG A 9 10.32 49.55 -21.86
C ARG A 9 9.50 48.64 -22.79
N ARG A 10 10.06 47.49 -23.18
CA ARG A 10 9.32 46.37 -23.76
C ARG A 10 9.80 45.11 -23.05
N ARG A 11 9.15 44.79 -21.92
CA ARG A 11 9.08 43.48 -21.22
C ARG A 11 8.53 43.71 -19.79
N SER A 12 7.20 43.82 -19.65
CA SER A 12 6.49 43.56 -18.37
C SER A 12 4.98 43.73 -18.58
N ALA A 13 4.34 42.80 -19.29
CA ALA A 13 2.87 42.72 -19.35
C ALA A 13 2.39 41.34 -19.85
N ALA A 14 3.08 40.26 -19.48
CA ALA A 14 2.44 38.94 -19.44
C ALA A 14 1.66 38.89 -18.10
N SER A 15 0.44 39.42 -18.17
CA SER A 15 -0.75 39.09 -17.37
C SER A 15 -0.60 38.61 -15.92
N ASN A 16 -0.88 39.51 -14.98
CA ASN A 16 -1.33 39.18 -13.61
C ASN A 16 -2.67 38.41 -13.55
N SER A 17 -3.31 38.07 -14.68
CA SER A 17 -4.58 37.36 -14.75
C SER A 17 -4.47 35.83 -14.70
N ASP A 18 -3.26 35.28 -14.78
CA ASP A 18 -3.01 33.82 -14.88
C ASP A 18 -2.56 33.19 -13.55
N LEU A 19 -2.47 34.00 -12.48
CA LEU A 19 -2.07 33.57 -11.15
C LEU A 19 -3.31 33.29 -10.31
N LYS A 20 -3.47 32.04 -9.85
CA LYS A 20 -4.49 31.67 -8.87
C LYS A 20 -3.86 31.65 -7.48
N LYS A 21 -4.45 32.37 -6.53
CA LYS A 21 -4.00 32.38 -5.13
C LYS A 21 -4.58 31.19 -4.39
N SER A 22 -3.71 30.48 -3.71
CA SER A 22 -4.06 29.33 -2.91
C SER A 22 -4.71 29.73 -1.58
N TYR A 23 -5.55 28.84 -1.03
CA TYR A 23 -6.34 29.11 0.16
C TYR A 23 -5.53 29.06 1.47
N PHE A 24 -4.61 28.10 1.61
CA PHE A 24 -3.90 27.92 2.88
C PHE A 24 -2.70 28.85 3.00
N SER A 25 -1.82 28.84 1.99
CA SER A 25 -0.58 29.63 2.01
C SER A 25 -0.71 31.02 1.38
N GLY A 26 -1.77 31.29 0.61
CA GLY A 26 -1.87 32.51 -0.20
C GLY A 26 -0.94 32.52 -1.42
N SER A 27 -0.17 31.44 -1.63
CA SER A 27 0.80 31.31 -2.73
C SER A 27 0.12 31.34 -4.09
N THR A 28 0.79 31.90 -5.09
CA THR A 28 0.25 32.00 -6.44
C THR A 28 0.71 30.85 -7.32
N LEU A 29 -0.23 30.14 -7.93
CA LEU A 29 0.03 29.09 -8.91
C LEU A 29 -0.16 29.63 -10.33
N ASN A 30 0.85 29.45 -11.18
CA ASN A 30 0.70 29.60 -12.63
C ASN A 30 0.33 28.25 -13.23
N TYR A 31 -0.97 28.00 -13.34
CA TYR A 31 -1.48 26.70 -13.78
C TYR A 31 -1.43 26.49 -15.30
N ARG A 32 -1.17 27.54 -16.09
CA ARG A 32 -1.04 27.47 -17.55
C ARG A 32 0.35 27.03 -18.03
N THR A 33 1.24 26.73 -17.09
CA THR A 33 2.59 26.29 -17.40
C THR A 33 2.51 24.90 -18.05
N PRO A 34 2.94 24.73 -19.32
CA PRO A 34 2.88 23.42 -19.97
C PRO A 34 3.82 22.44 -19.28
N CYS A 35 3.60 21.15 -19.51
CA CYS A 35 4.50 20.13 -19.00
C CYS A 35 5.92 20.32 -19.51
N THR A 36 6.86 20.54 -18.60
CA THR A 36 8.30 20.65 -18.91
C THR A 36 9.05 19.33 -18.80
N SER A 37 8.34 18.23 -18.55
CA SER A 37 8.92 16.88 -18.52
C SER A 37 9.54 16.52 -19.87
N SER A 38 10.81 16.12 -19.83
CA SER A 38 11.56 15.58 -20.97
C SER A 38 12.56 14.53 -20.47
N GLU A 39 13.27 13.87 -21.39
CA GLU A 39 14.27 12.86 -21.02
C GLU A 39 15.35 13.49 -20.12
N GLY A 40 15.47 12.98 -18.88
CA GLY A 40 16.42 13.50 -17.89
C GLY A 40 15.99 14.79 -17.16
N ARG A 41 14.83 15.38 -17.49
CA ARG A 41 14.31 16.58 -16.81
C ARG A 41 12.94 16.34 -16.16
N LEU A 42 12.88 16.64 -14.87
CA LEU A 42 11.62 16.66 -14.10
C LEU A 42 10.75 17.84 -14.51
N CYS A 43 9.44 17.59 -14.50
CA CYS A 43 8.46 18.64 -14.71
C CYS A 43 8.52 19.65 -13.55
N ASP A 44 8.39 20.93 -13.85
CA ASP A 44 8.46 21.99 -12.83
C ASP A 44 7.32 21.87 -11.80
N ILE A 45 6.22 21.19 -12.16
CA ILE A 45 5.12 20.88 -11.25
C ILE A 45 5.58 20.21 -9.94
N PHE A 46 6.66 19.43 -9.97
CA PHE A 46 7.17 18.75 -8.78
C PHE A 46 7.63 19.71 -7.67
N ARG A 47 8.00 20.94 -8.03
CA ARG A 47 8.31 22.01 -7.07
C ARG A 47 7.04 22.62 -6.46
N ASP A 48 5.95 22.62 -7.22
CA ASP A 48 4.69 23.26 -6.86
C ASP A 48 3.62 22.29 -6.33
N ILE A 49 3.94 20.99 -6.15
CA ILE A 49 2.98 19.97 -5.66
C ILE A 49 2.22 20.43 -4.41
N PRO A 50 2.86 21.01 -3.37
CA PRO A 50 2.14 21.50 -2.20
C PRO A 50 1.03 22.49 -2.57
N ILE A 51 1.34 23.45 -3.45
CA ILE A 51 0.39 24.47 -3.89
C ILE A 51 -0.75 23.84 -4.70
N TRP A 52 -0.47 22.91 -5.61
CA TRP A 52 -1.52 22.17 -6.34
C TRP A 52 -2.46 21.43 -5.38
N ASN A 53 -1.89 20.81 -4.36
CA ASN A 53 -2.67 20.05 -3.38
C ASN A 53 -3.52 20.93 -2.47
N GLU A 54 -3.13 22.19 -2.22
CA GLU A 54 -4.02 23.14 -1.53
C GLU A 54 -5.33 23.39 -2.30
N PHE A 55 -5.29 23.38 -3.63
CA PHE A 55 -6.49 23.45 -4.49
C PHE A 55 -7.26 22.13 -4.51
N PHE A 56 -6.58 21.00 -4.73
CA PHE A 56 -7.25 19.70 -4.83
C PHE A 56 -7.86 19.22 -3.52
N TRP A 57 -7.31 19.66 -2.38
CA TRP A 57 -7.92 19.45 -1.07
C TRP A 57 -9.34 20.04 -0.96
N GLN A 58 -9.69 21.02 -1.78
CA GLN A 58 -11.05 21.58 -1.84
C GLN A 58 -12.07 20.64 -2.48
N VAL A 59 -11.62 19.59 -3.17
CA VAL A 59 -12.45 18.57 -3.80
C VAL A 59 -12.11 17.16 -3.29
N GLY A 60 -11.36 17.06 -2.19
CA GLY A 60 -10.99 15.79 -1.58
C GLY A 60 -9.97 14.99 -2.38
N LEU A 61 -9.17 15.65 -3.21
CA LEU A 61 -8.16 15.03 -4.05
C LEU A 61 -6.76 15.51 -3.67
N GLU A 62 -5.75 14.76 -4.08
CA GLU A 62 -4.34 15.15 -4.00
C GLU A 62 -3.51 14.48 -5.09
N LEU A 63 -2.40 15.13 -5.44
CA LEU A 63 -1.32 14.58 -6.25
C LEU A 63 -0.32 13.88 -5.34
N ARG A 64 -0.02 12.62 -5.63
CA ARG A 64 1.06 11.85 -5.02
C ARG A 64 2.05 11.42 -6.10
N GLU A 65 3.32 11.35 -5.74
CA GLU A 65 4.32 10.75 -6.62
C GLU A 65 4.28 9.22 -6.49
N LEU A 66 3.96 8.54 -7.59
CA LEU A 66 3.85 7.08 -7.64
C LEU A 66 5.23 6.43 -7.78
N SER A 67 6.01 6.95 -8.72
CA SER A 67 7.40 6.60 -8.99
C SER A 67 8.15 7.87 -9.39
N PRO A 68 9.49 7.90 -9.36
CA PRO A 68 10.26 9.09 -9.69
C PRO A 68 9.79 9.78 -10.98
N GLY A 69 9.30 11.01 -10.87
CA GLY A 69 8.84 11.80 -12.02
C GLY A 69 7.44 11.44 -12.56
N GLN A 70 6.71 10.55 -11.90
CA GLN A 70 5.34 10.14 -12.25
C GLN A 70 4.36 10.45 -11.12
N LEU A 71 3.31 11.20 -11.46
CA LEU A 71 2.24 11.59 -10.56
C LEU A 71 1.01 10.69 -10.70
N SER A 72 0.35 10.48 -9.57
CA SER A 72 -1.00 9.94 -9.46
C SER A 72 -1.89 10.97 -8.79
N LEU A 73 -3.07 11.18 -9.34
CA LEU A 73 -4.16 11.83 -8.63
C LEU A 73 -4.91 10.77 -7.81
N VAL A 74 -5.12 11.03 -6.53
CA VAL A 74 -5.83 10.11 -5.62
C VAL A 74 -6.82 10.88 -4.75
N GLU A 75 -7.84 10.18 -4.27
CA GLU A 75 -8.74 10.72 -3.25
C GLU A 75 -8.08 10.68 -1.86
N VAL A 76 -8.27 11.75 -1.10
CA VAL A 76 -7.87 11.84 0.29
C VAL A 76 -8.92 11.08 1.13
N GLU A 77 -8.50 10.00 1.77
CA GLU A 77 -9.33 9.16 2.64
C GLU A 77 -10.04 10.02 3.70
N ASP A 78 -11.37 9.90 3.81
CA ASP A 78 -12.24 10.68 4.72
C ASP A 78 -12.18 12.21 4.58
N ALA A 79 -11.80 12.72 3.40
CA ALA A 79 -11.73 14.17 3.18
C ALA A 79 -13.08 14.86 3.45
N PHE A 80 -13.05 15.82 4.38
CA PHE A 80 -14.18 16.72 4.58
C PHE A 80 -14.13 17.84 3.54
N VAL A 81 -15.05 17.78 2.56
CA VAL A 81 -15.23 18.82 1.55
C VAL A 81 -16.49 19.62 1.88
N PRO A 82 -16.36 20.87 2.35
CA PRO A 82 -17.53 21.72 2.64
C PRO A 82 -18.42 21.89 1.40
N LEU A 83 -19.75 21.83 1.59
CA LEU A 83 -20.72 21.93 0.49
C LEU A 83 -20.78 23.35 -0.10
N ASP A 84 -20.49 24.37 0.70
CA ASP A 84 -20.65 25.80 0.46
C ASP A 84 -19.52 26.47 -0.37
N LEU A 85 -18.52 25.71 -0.82
CA LEU A 85 -17.36 26.25 -1.54
C LEU A 85 -17.45 26.09 -3.07
N ALA A 86 -18.60 26.43 -3.68
CA ALA A 86 -18.86 26.21 -5.11
C ALA A 86 -17.79 26.81 -6.04
N GLN A 87 -17.38 28.06 -5.80
CA GLN A 87 -16.33 28.71 -6.60
C GLN A 87 -14.98 27.99 -6.48
N ARG A 88 -14.63 27.48 -5.30
CA ARG A 88 -13.34 26.78 -5.11
C ARG A 88 -13.36 25.40 -5.74
N LYS A 89 -14.50 24.71 -5.69
CA LYS A 89 -14.70 23.45 -6.41
C LYS A 89 -14.58 23.66 -7.92
N HIS A 90 -15.14 24.75 -8.44
CA HIS A 90 -14.98 25.14 -9.84
C HIS A 90 -13.51 25.34 -10.22
N GLU A 91 -12.76 26.08 -9.40
CA GLU A 91 -11.34 26.33 -9.63
C GLU A 91 -10.52 25.04 -9.58
N ALA A 92 -10.72 24.19 -8.56
CA ALA A 92 -10.05 22.91 -8.45
C ALA A 92 -10.36 21.97 -9.62
N ALA A 93 -11.62 21.91 -10.07
CA ALA A 93 -12.02 21.12 -11.23
C ALA A 93 -11.40 21.64 -12.53
N THR A 94 -11.33 22.97 -12.70
CA THR A 94 -10.67 23.60 -13.86
C THR A 94 -9.18 23.28 -13.90
N LEU A 95 -8.51 23.38 -12.75
CA LEU A 95 -7.10 23.02 -12.58
C LEU A 95 -6.86 21.55 -12.86
N LEU A 96 -7.75 20.67 -12.39
CA LEU A 96 -7.69 19.24 -12.63
C LEU A 96 -7.79 18.92 -14.13
N CYS A 97 -8.76 19.51 -14.83
CA CYS A 97 -8.91 19.31 -16.27
C CYS A 97 -7.66 19.78 -17.03
N HIS A 98 -7.11 20.94 -16.66
CA HIS A 98 -5.87 21.44 -17.25
C HIS A 98 -4.69 20.49 -17.02
N LEU A 99 -4.55 19.99 -15.78
CA LEU A 99 -3.50 19.05 -15.43
C LEU A 99 -3.59 17.77 -16.29
N LEU A 100 -4.78 17.18 -16.40
CA LEU A 100 -5.02 15.97 -17.17
C LEU A 100 -4.71 16.12 -18.67
N MET A 101 -5.07 17.26 -19.26
CA MET A 101 -4.88 17.53 -20.68
C MET A 101 -3.43 17.85 -21.05
N TYR A 102 -2.70 18.57 -20.19
CA TYR A 102 -1.41 19.15 -20.57
C TYR A 102 -0.21 18.51 -19.89
N HIS A 103 -0.37 17.79 -18.77
CA HIS A 103 0.75 17.22 -18.02
C HIS A 103 1.01 15.74 -18.32
N ARG A 104 2.15 15.48 -19.00
CA ARG A 104 2.64 14.12 -19.32
C ARG A 104 3.14 13.34 -18.10
N CYS A 105 3.39 14.03 -16.99
CA CYS A 105 3.82 13.41 -15.74
C CYS A 105 2.66 12.80 -14.95
N LEU A 106 1.40 13.14 -15.24
CA LEU A 106 0.25 12.51 -14.60
C LEU A 106 -0.10 11.21 -15.35
N VAL A 107 0.16 10.08 -14.71
CA VAL A 107 0.03 8.75 -15.34
C VAL A 107 -1.06 7.90 -14.72
N SER A 108 -1.58 8.29 -13.55
CA SER A 108 -2.55 7.52 -12.77
C SER A 108 -3.63 8.42 -12.18
N VAL A 109 -4.88 7.97 -12.25
CA VAL A 109 -6.04 8.63 -11.65
C VAL A 109 -6.82 7.60 -10.83
N VAL A 110 -7.02 7.86 -9.54
CA VAL A 110 -7.76 7.02 -8.61
C VAL A 110 -8.85 7.86 -7.94
N LEU A 111 -10.11 7.56 -8.23
CA LEU A 111 -11.27 8.31 -7.72
C LEU A 111 -12.30 7.36 -7.13
N ASN A 112 -12.81 7.61 -5.92
CA ASN A 112 -13.97 6.90 -5.39
C ASN A 112 -15.28 7.70 -5.59
N ARG A 113 -15.20 8.95 -6.05
CA ARG A 113 -16.37 9.77 -6.39
C ARG A 113 -16.02 10.69 -7.56
N LEU A 114 -17.01 11.01 -8.39
CA LEU A 114 -16.88 12.09 -9.37
C LEU A 114 -17.11 13.44 -8.68
N ILE A 115 -16.44 14.48 -9.18
CA ILE A 115 -16.71 15.85 -8.73
C ILE A 115 -18.05 16.27 -9.35
N HIS A 116 -19.13 16.15 -8.57
CA HIS A 116 -20.48 16.53 -9.01
C HIS A 116 -20.49 17.92 -9.67
N ALA A 117 -21.23 18.03 -10.78
CA ALA A 117 -21.33 19.20 -11.67
C ALA A 117 -20.13 19.47 -12.61
N TYR A 118 -19.06 18.67 -12.55
CA TYR A 118 -17.87 18.80 -13.41
C TYR A 118 -17.54 17.50 -14.17
N ASP A 119 -18.49 16.57 -14.21
CA ASP A 119 -18.35 15.23 -14.80
C ASP A 119 -18.02 15.28 -16.30
N GLN A 120 -18.66 16.18 -17.06
CA GLN A 120 -18.41 16.34 -18.49
C GLN A 120 -16.96 16.76 -18.76
N GLN A 121 -16.52 17.84 -18.12
CA GLN A 121 -15.17 18.39 -18.32
C GLN A 121 -14.09 17.40 -17.89
N LEU A 122 -14.35 16.64 -16.82
CA LEU A 122 -13.45 15.59 -16.37
C LEU A 122 -13.37 14.44 -17.38
N CYS A 123 -14.50 13.99 -17.93
CA CYS A 123 -14.55 12.95 -18.98
C CYS A 123 -13.81 13.39 -20.25
N ASP A 124 -14.00 14.63 -20.67
CA ASP A 124 -13.29 15.22 -21.81
C ASP A 124 -11.78 15.28 -21.54
N ALA A 125 -11.38 15.74 -20.34
CA ALA A 125 -9.98 15.82 -19.96
C ALA A 125 -9.29 14.45 -19.81
N LEU A 126 -10.03 13.43 -19.34
CA LEU A 126 -9.55 12.05 -19.31
C LEU A 126 -9.33 11.52 -20.73
N THR A 127 -10.21 11.85 -21.67
CA THR A 127 -10.12 11.44 -23.08
C THR A 127 -8.90 12.05 -23.77
N GLU A 128 -8.64 13.33 -23.51
CA GLU A 128 -7.53 14.07 -24.10
C GLU A 128 -6.18 13.85 -23.37
N SER A 129 -6.14 13.01 -22.33
CA SER A 129 -4.93 12.87 -21.52
C SER A 129 -3.78 12.23 -22.30
N PRO A 130 -2.60 12.88 -22.38
CA PRO A 130 -1.51 12.39 -23.22
C PRO A 130 -0.76 11.21 -22.59
N SER A 131 -0.90 10.95 -21.29
CA SER A 131 -0.02 10.05 -20.55
C SER A 131 -0.73 9.10 -19.59
N LEU A 132 -2.07 9.15 -19.51
CA LEU A 132 -2.82 8.32 -18.58
C LEU A 132 -2.63 6.82 -18.90
N ARG A 133 -2.08 6.09 -17.93
CA ARG A 133 -1.84 4.64 -18.01
C ARG A 133 -2.69 3.86 -17.02
N LYS A 134 -3.11 4.49 -15.92
CA LYS A 134 -3.92 3.84 -14.89
C LYS A 134 -5.16 4.66 -14.56
N LEU A 135 -6.31 4.01 -14.56
CA LEU A 135 -7.58 4.58 -14.15
C LEU A 135 -8.24 3.61 -13.15
N ALA A 136 -8.45 4.06 -11.92
CA ALA A 136 -9.16 3.31 -10.90
C ALA A 136 -10.36 4.12 -10.41
N LEU A 137 -11.53 3.53 -10.49
CA LEU A 137 -12.81 4.15 -10.18
C LEU A 137 -13.57 3.27 -9.20
N SER A 138 -13.92 3.83 -8.04
CA SER A 138 -14.72 3.13 -7.02
C SER A 138 -15.99 3.90 -6.78
N LEU A 139 -16.99 3.79 -7.65
CA LEU A 139 -18.12 4.71 -7.72
C LEU A 139 -19.36 4.07 -7.06
N PRO A 140 -19.68 4.42 -5.79
CA PRO A 140 -20.83 3.84 -5.13
C PRO A 140 -22.16 4.37 -5.70
N CYS A 141 -22.18 5.58 -6.24
CA CYS A 141 -23.35 6.12 -6.91
C CYS A 141 -22.91 6.98 -8.10
N MET A 142 -23.49 6.70 -9.27
CA MET A 142 -23.42 7.55 -10.45
C MET A 142 -24.85 7.86 -10.89
N SER A 143 -25.08 9.07 -11.33
CA SER A 143 -26.29 9.36 -12.10
C SER A 143 -26.18 8.72 -13.50
N MET A 144 -27.32 8.36 -14.09
CA MET A 144 -27.34 7.78 -15.44
C MET A 144 -26.66 8.63 -16.52
N PRO A 145 -26.79 9.98 -16.53
CA PRO A 145 -26.05 10.82 -17.47
C PRO A 145 -24.53 10.71 -17.32
N GLU A 146 -24.02 10.69 -16.08
CA GLU A 146 -22.59 10.52 -15.80
C GLU A 146 -22.12 9.15 -16.32
N LEU A 147 -22.93 8.10 -16.14
CA LEU A 147 -22.60 6.73 -16.54
C LEU A 147 -22.54 6.58 -18.06
N LEU A 148 -23.52 7.14 -18.76
CA LEU A 148 -23.55 7.16 -20.23
C LEU A 148 -22.32 7.87 -20.79
N ARG A 149 -21.97 9.05 -20.26
CA ARG A 149 -20.79 9.80 -20.68
C ARG A 149 -19.52 9.01 -20.46
N PHE A 150 -19.33 8.49 -19.25
CA PHE A 150 -18.16 7.70 -18.92
C PHE A 150 -18.04 6.47 -19.85
N SER A 151 -19.15 5.75 -20.08
CA SER A 151 -19.17 4.60 -20.98
C SER A 151 -18.77 4.93 -22.42
N ALA A 152 -19.09 6.14 -22.90
CA ALA A 152 -18.70 6.63 -24.22
C ALA A 152 -17.22 7.03 -24.30
N THR A 153 -16.62 7.45 -23.18
CA THR A 153 -15.21 7.88 -23.13
C THR A 153 -14.23 6.70 -23.08
N LEU A 154 -14.64 5.57 -22.48
CA LEU A 154 -13.78 4.41 -22.29
C LEU A 154 -13.13 3.90 -23.59
N PRO A 155 -13.85 3.69 -24.72
CA PRO A 155 -13.26 3.22 -25.96
C PRO A 155 -12.17 4.13 -26.54
N LEU A 156 -12.13 5.41 -26.15
CA LEU A 156 -11.15 6.38 -26.63
C LEU A 156 -9.80 6.29 -25.87
N GLN A 157 -9.75 5.55 -24.77
CA GLN A 157 -8.60 5.41 -23.88
C GLN A 157 -7.54 4.44 -24.44
N THR A 158 -6.94 4.79 -25.57
CA THR A 158 -6.03 3.89 -26.33
C THR A 158 -4.67 3.61 -25.66
N ARG A 159 -4.30 4.35 -24.61
CA ARG A 159 -3.01 4.23 -23.90
C ARG A 159 -3.13 3.57 -22.53
N LEU A 160 -4.36 3.27 -22.09
CA LEU A 160 -4.62 2.77 -20.74
C LEU A 160 -4.05 1.36 -20.58
N GLN A 161 -3.25 1.16 -19.54
CA GLN A 161 -2.59 -0.09 -19.18
C GLN A 161 -3.28 -0.80 -18.02
N GLU A 162 -3.86 -0.04 -17.09
CA GLU A 162 -4.61 -0.55 -15.95
C GLU A 162 -5.97 0.12 -15.85
N LEU A 163 -7.03 -0.69 -15.79
CA LEU A 163 -8.38 -0.24 -15.48
C LEU A 163 -8.92 -1.01 -14.27
N GLU A 164 -9.35 -0.28 -13.25
CA GLU A 164 -10.03 -0.82 -12.08
C GLU A 164 -11.39 -0.14 -11.90
N CYS A 165 -12.45 -0.93 -11.82
CA CYS A 165 -13.81 -0.45 -11.57
C CYS A 165 -14.41 -1.21 -10.38
N ARG A 166 -14.82 -0.48 -9.34
CA ARG A 166 -15.60 -1.00 -8.21
C ARG A 166 -16.93 -0.25 -8.15
N LEU A 167 -18.03 -0.96 -8.33
CA LEU A 167 -19.34 -0.38 -8.55
C LEU A 167 -20.35 -1.04 -7.62
N LEU A 168 -21.40 -0.31 -7.21
CA LEU A 168 -22.55 -0.95 -6.57
C LEU A 168 -23.33 -1.74 -7.63
N ASP A 169 -23.87 -1.04 -8.62
CA ASP A 169 -24.66 -1.61 -9.68
C ASP A 169 -23.95 -1.46 -11.02
N LEU A 170 -23.85 -2.56 -11.75
CA LEU A 170 -23.28 -2.55 -13.09
C LEU A 170 -24.41 -2.46 -14.13
N GLU A 171 -24.62 -1.25 -14.62
CA GLU A 171 -25.68 -0.98 -15.59
C GLU A 171 -25.28 -1.29 -17.03
N ARG A 172 -26.26 -1.72 -17.83
CA ARG A 172 -26.08 -2.13 -19.23
C ARG A 172 -25.27 -1.17 -20.09
N PRO A 173 -25.48 0.17 -20.08
CA PRO A 173 -24.68 1.05 -20.94
C PRO A 173 -23.18 1.02 -20.60
N LEU A 174 -22.85 0.85 -19.32
CA LEU A 174 -21.46 0.69 -18.90
C LEU A 174 -20.90 -0.68 -19.31
N CYS A 175 -21.69 -1.75 -19.21
CA CYS A 175 -21.31 -3.08 -19.72
C CYS A 175 -21.00 -3.04 -21.23
N GLU A 176 -21.83 -2.36 -22.00
CA GLU A 176 -21.63 -2.19 -23.45
C GLU A 176 -20.38 -1.36 -23.76
N GLY A 177 -20.17 -0.26 -23.03
CA GLY A 177 -18.96 0.58 -23.14
C GLY A 177 -17.69 -0.19 -22.77
N LEU A 178 -17.71 -0.93 -21.66
CA LEU A 178 -16.61 -1.79 -21.22
C LEU A 178 -16.34 -2.90 -22.24
N SER A 179 -17.36 -3.58 -22.74
CA SER A 179 -17.21 -4.64 -23.74
C SER A 179 -16.51 -4.13 -25.00
N LYS A 180 -16.96 -2.98 -25.54
CA LYS A 180 -16.35 -2.31 -26.70
C LYS A 180 -14.91 -1.89 -26.44
N PHE A 181 -14.63 -1.34 -25.26
CA PHE A 181 -13.29 -0.95 -24.86
C PHE A 181 -12.37 -2.18 -24.77
N LEU A 182 -12.77 -3.20 -24.01
CA LEU A 182 -12.01 -4.44 -23.80
C LEU A 182 -11.70 -5.14 -25.12
N ALA A 183 -12.66 -5.21 -26.05
CA ALA A 183 -12.44 -5.84 -27.35
C ALA A 183 -11.33 -5.17 -28.19
N ASN A 184 -11.07 -3.88 -27.97
CA ASN A 184 -10.16 -3.08 -28.80
C ASN A 184 -8.90 -2.61 -28.04
N ALA A 185 -8.87 -2.71 -26.71
CA ALA A 185 -7.79 -2.21 -25.88
C ALA A 185 -6.52 -3.07 -26.01
N ARG A 186 -5.56 -2.59 -26.81
CA ARG A 186 -4.27 -3.27 -27.04
C ARG A 186 -3.20 -2.96 -25.99
N SER A 187 -3.35 -1.85 -25.27
CA SER A 187 -2.43 -1.43 -24.21
C SER A 187 -2.80 -1.98 -22.83
N LEU A 188 -4.04 -2.45 -22.65
CA LEU A 188 -4.59 -2.81 -21.34
C LEU A 188 -4.05 -4.18 -20.90
N THR A 189 -3.14 -4.17 -19.92
CA THR A 189 -2.53 -5.39 -19.35
C THR A 189 -3.22 -5.84 -18.07
N THR A 190 -3.83 -4.91 -17.33
CA THR A 190 -4.49 -5.18 -16.05
C THR A 190 -5.94 -4.71 -16.09
N PHE A 191 -6.87 -5.63 -15.86
CA PHE A 191 -8.29 -5.31 -15.73
C PHE A 191 -8.86 -5.84 -14.42
N LYS A 192 -9.51 -4.98 -13.64
CA LYS A 192 -10.16 -5.33 -12.39
C LYS A 192 -11.58 -4.79 -12.38
N LEU A 193 -12.55 -5.68 -12.15
CA LEU A 193 -13.95 -5.30 -12.08
C LEU A 193 -14.62 -5.98 -10.88
N SER A 194 -15.33 -5.19 -10.10
CA SER A 194 -16.11 -5.62 -8.97
C SER A 194 -17.45 -4.89 -8.96
N ALA A 195 -18.54 -5.63 -8.81
CA ALA A 195 -19.91 -5.10 -8.74
C ALA A 195 -20.70 -5.79 -7.63
N GLN A 196 -21.53 -5.08 -6.87
CA GLN A 196 -22.40 -5.72 -5.87
C GLN A 196 -23.68 -6.29 -6.49
N SER A 197 -24.11 -5.74 -7.63
CA SER A 197 -25.22 -6.27 -8.41
C SER A 197 -24.93 -6.20 -9.92
N LEU A 198 -25.50 -7.15 -10.65
CA LEU A 198 -25.40 -7.26 -12.11
C LEU A 198 -26.65 -7.97 -12.62
N LYS A 199 -27.30 -7.40 -13.65
CA LYS A 199 -28.36 -8.12 -14.36
C LYS A 199 -27.72 -9.24 -15.18
N SER A 200 -28.33 -10.44 -15.17
CA SER A 200 -27.71 -11.68 -15.68
C SER A 200 -27.19 -11.59 -17.12
N GLU A 201 -27.91 -10.92 -18.01
CA GLU A 201 -27.54 -10.77 -19.43
C GLU A 201 -26.32 -9.87 -19.64
N ASP A 202 -26.06 -8.93 -18.72
CA ASP A 202 -25.04 -7.90 -18.88
C ASP A 202 -23.62 -8.43 -18.61
N GLY A 203 -23.48 -9.50 -17.81
CA GLY A 203 -22.20 -10.16 -17.58
C GLY A 203 -21.60 -10.77 -18.83
N ALA A 204 -22.45 -11.36 -19.70
CA ALA A 204 -22.02 -11.95 -20.96
C ALA A 204 -21.40 -10.92 -21.91
N LEU A 205 -21.87 -9.66 -21.88
CA LEU A 205 -21.29 -8.58 -22.70
C LEU A 205 -19.82 -8.33 -22.34
N ILE A 206 -19.50 -8.31 -21.05
CA ILE A 206 -18.14 -8.10 -20.58
C ILE A 206 -17.25 -9.27 -20.99
N LEU A 207 -17.73 -10.50 -20.85
CA LEU A 207 -17.00 -11.70 -21.22
C LEU A 207 -16.72 -11.78 -22.73
N GLU A 208 -17.67 -11.36 -23.58
CA GLU A 208 -17.45 -11.26 -25.03
C GLU A 208 -16.38 -10.22 -25.38
N GLY A 209 -16.36 -9.08 -24.68
CA GLY A 209 -15.29 -8.09 -24.81
C GLY A 209 -13.93 -8.64 -24.39
N LEU A 210 -13.88 -9.39 -23.29
CA LEU A 210 -12.66 -10.05 -22.81
C LEU A 210 -12.16 -11.14 -23.77
N ARG A 211 -13.06 -11.93 -24.38
CA ARG A 211 -12.71 -12.98 -25.35
C ARG A 211 -11.94 -12.44 -26.55
N ARG A 212 -12.26 -11.22 -26.98
CA ARG A 212 -11.57 -10.53 -28.07
C ARG A 212 -10.27 -9.84 -27.65
N ASN A 213 -10.03 -9.72 -26.36
CA ASN A 213 -8.84 -9.06 -25.85
C ASN A 213 -7.64 -10.02 -25.81
N ALA A 214 -6.52 -9.60 -26.40
CA ALA A 214 -5.27 -10.35 -26.42
C ALA A 214 -4.12 -9.66 -25.66
N ALA A 215 -4.41 -8.62 -24.88
CA ALA A 215 -3.42 -7.83 -24.16
C ALA A 215 -3.42 -8.06 -22.64
N ILE A 216 -4.58 -8.40 -22.06
CA ILE A 216 -4.74 -8.56 -20.61
C ILE A 216 -3.94 -9.76 -20.11
N THR A 217 -3.04 -9.51 -19.16
CA THR A 217 -2.25 -10.51 -18.44
C THR A 217 -2.72 -10.69 -17.00
N THR A 218 -3.36 -9.68 -16.42
CA THR A 218 -3.86 -9.71 -15.03
C THR A 218 -5.35 -9.40 -15.02
N LEU A 219 -6.16 -10.37 -14.61
CA LEU A 219 -7.62 -10.27 -14.56
C LEU A 219 -8.11 -10.46 -13.13
N SER A 220 -8.88 -9.49 -12.60
CA SER A 220 -9.58 -9.63 -11.32
C SER A 220 -11.07 -9.41 -11.50
N LEU A 221 -11.87 -10.42 -11.19
CA LEU A 221 -13.32 -10.36 -11.26
C LEU A 221 -13.92 -10.86 -9.94
N ASN A 222 -15.11 -10.39 -9.59
CA ASN A 222 -15.86 -11.01 -8.51
C ASN A 222 -16.81 -12.10 -9.04
N THR A 223 -17.30 -12.94 -8.13
CA THR A 223 -18.14 -14.10 -8.45
C THR A 223 -19.40 -13.69 -9.21
N ILE A 224 -20.03 -12.56 -8.90
CA ILE A 224 -21.23 -12.07 -9.60
C ILE A 224 -21.02 -11.94 -11.12
N ILE A 225 -19.86 -11.43 -11.56
CA ILE A 225 -19.54 -11.28 -12.99
C ILE A 225 -19.25 -12.64 -13.63
N VAL A 226 -18.58 -13.51 -12.88
CA VAL A 226 -18.19 -14.84 -13.32
C VAL A 226 -19.36 -15.82 -13.33
N SER A 227 -20.36 -15.61 -12.47
CA SER A 227 -21.49 -16.51 -12.20
C SER A 227 -22.84 -15.95 -12.64
N ALA A 228 -22.87 -14.90 -13.47
CA ALA A 228 -24.10 -14.20 -13.86
C ALA A 228 -25.21 -15.21 -14.22
N PHE A 229 -26.30 -15.15 -13.45
CA PHE A 229 -27.14 -16.28 -13.04
C PHE A 229 -27.94 -17.01 -14.14
N LEU A 230 -28.02 -18.35 -13.99
CA LEU A 230 -29.10 -19.30 -14.40
C LEU A 230 -29.43 -19.54 -15.89
N TYR A 231 -28.77 -18.94 -16.87
CA TYR A 231 -28.88 -19.28 -18.31
C TYR A 231 -27.46 -19.22 -18.97
N PRO A 232 -27.20 -19.44 -20.28
CA PRO A 232 -25.94 -20.01 -20.81
C PRO A 232 -24.63 -19.17 -20.68
N SER A 233 -24.60 -18.16 -19.80
CA SER A 233 -23.43 -17.37 -19.42
C SER A 233 -22.38 -18.12 -18.60
N SER A 234 -22.71 -19.22 -17.91
CA SER A 234 -21.68 -20.02 -17.22
C SER A 234 -20.72 -20.74 -18.20
N ASP A 235 -21.20 -21.03 -19.42
CA ASP A 235 -20.35 -21.45 -20.53
C ASP A 235 -19.51 -20.30 -21.09
N ALA A 236 -19.93 -19.04 -20.93
CA ALA A 236 -19.21 -17.91 -21.50
C ALA A 236 -17.86 -17.66 -20.81
N PHE A 237 -17.81 -17.73 -19.48
CA PHE A 237 -16.55 -17.54 -18.74
C PHE A 237 -15.63 -18.75 -18.87
N THR A 238 -16.18 -19.95 -18.79
CA THR A 238 -15.42 -21.19 -18.97
C THR A 238 -14.87 -21.30 -20.40
N GLY A 239 -15.67 -20.93 -21.40
CA GLY A 239 -15.25 -20.78 -22.79
C GLY A 239 -14.14 -19.74 -22.95
N TYR A 240 -14.33 -18.54 -22.38
CA TYR A 240 -13.30 -17.49 -22.36
C TYR A 240 -11.97 -18.00 -21.81
N LEU A 241 -11.98 -18.61 -20.62
CA LEU A 241 -10.74 -19.11 -20.00
C LEU A 241 -10.09 -20.19 -20.86
N SER A 242 -10.86 -21.13 -21.42
CA SER A 242 -10.32 -22.22 -22.24
C SER A 242 -9.61 -21.74 -23.52
N GLU A 243 -10.09 -20.64 -24.11
CA GLU A 243 -9.55 -20.02 -25.31
C GLU A 243 -8.44 -19.01 -24.99
N ASN A 244 -8.46 -18.41 -23.80
CA ASN A 244 -7.50 -17.39 -23.42
C ASN A 244 -6.08 -17.97 -23.28
N ARG A 245 -5.10 -17.21 -23.81
CA ARG A 245 -3.67 -17.56 -23.79
C ARG A 245 -2.79 -16.47 -23.16
N THR A 246 -3.40 -15.41 -22.65
CA THR A 246 -2.69 -14.18 -22.26
C THR A 246 -2.72 -13.93 -20.76
N VAL A 247 -3.81 -14.29 -20.08
CA VAL A 247 -3.99 -14.11 -18.64
C VAL A 247 -3.06 -15.03 -17.89
N ARG A 248 -2.14 -14.42 -17.14
CA ARG A 248 -1.14 -15.06 -16.29
C ARG A 248 -1.54 -15.02 -14.82
N THR A 249 -2.20 -13.96 -14.39
CA THR A 249 -2.68 -13.78 -13.02
C THR A 249 -4.20 -13.65 -13.04
N LEU A 250 -4.89 -14.58 -12.39
CA LEU A 250 -6.34 -14.57 -12.23
C LEU A 250 -6.71 -14.41 -10.75
N ILE A 251 -7.54 -13.42 -10.45
CA ILE A 251 -8.03 -13.14 -9.11
C ILE A 251 -9.56 -13.24 -9.10
N VAL A 252 -10.11 -14.20 -8.37
CA VAL A 252 -11.56 -14.39 -8.20
C VAL A 252 -11.95 -14.05 -6.77
N LYS A 253 -12.82 -13.05 -6.62
CA LYS A 253 -13.27 -12.54 -5.32
C LYS A 253 -14.73 -12.85 -5.08
N SER A 254 -15.13 -13.13 -3.85
CA SER A 254 -16.55 -13.18 -3.49
C SER A 254 -16.88 -12.20 -2.37
N TYR A 255 -18.03 -11.53 -2.47
CA TYR A 255 -18.55 -10.70 -1.38
C TYR A 255 -19.66 -11.40 -0.60
N TYR A 256 -20.23 -12.44 -1.19
CA TYR A 256 -21.28 -13.27 -0.61
C TYR A 256 -20.85 -14.74 -0.71
N PRO A 257 -21.42 -15.65 0.10
CA PRO A 257 -21.20 -17.09 -0.08
C PRO A 257 -21.52 -17.47 -1.53
N PRO A 258 -20.52 -17.90 -2.32
CA PRO A 258 -20.76 -18.20 -3.72
C PRO A 258 -21.67 -19.42 -3.84
N ASN A 259 -22.51 -19.42 -4.86
CA ASN A 259 -23.17 -20.64 -5.29
C ASN A 259 -22.09 -21.69 -5.64
N GLN A 260 -22.15 -22.83 -4.96
CA GLN A 260 -21.13 -23.87 -5.09
C GLN A 260 -21.12 -24.50 -6.50
N ALA A 261 -22.24 -24.50 -7.21
CA ALA A 261 -22.29 -24.97 -8.59
C ALA A 261 -21.51 -24.05 -9.53
N ASP A 262 -21.60 -22.74 -9.33
CA ASP A 262 -20.90 -21.75 -10.16
C ASP A 262 -19.40 -21.78 -9.91
N MET A 263 -19.01 -21.88 -8.63
CA MET A 263 -17.61 -22.05 -8.26
C MET A 263 -17.01 -23.34 -8.86
N ARG A 264 -17.81 -24.41 -8.93
CA ARG A 264 -17.39 -25.66 -9.57
C ARG A 264 -17.04 -25.48 -11.05
N LEU A 265 -17.84 -24.70 -11.77
CA LEU A 265 -17.61 -24.42 -13.20
C LEU A 265 -16.34 -23.60 -13.40
N VAL A 266 -16.12 -22.59 -12.56
CA VAL A 266 -14.88 -21.80 -12.55
C VAL A 266 -13.68 -22.71 -12.34
N LEU A 267 -13.68 -23.53 -11.28
CA LEU A 267 -12.58 -24.44 -10.98
C LEU A 267 -12.32 -25.42 -12.12
N ARG A 268 -13.36 -26.01 -12.70
CA ARG A 268 -13.23 -26.94 -13.84
C ARG A 268 -12.63 -26.29 -15.08
N SER A 269 -12.91 -25.01 -15.32
CA SER A 269 -12.31 -24.30 -16.47
C SER A 269 -10.81 -24.09 -16.33
N LEU A 270 -10.29 -23.99 -15.09
CA LEU A 270 -8.87 -23.79 -14.82
C LEU A 270 -7.99 -25.00 -15.20
N PHE A 271 -8.57 -26.20 -15.26
CA PHE A 271 -7.86 -27.40 -15.73
C PHE A 271 -7.45 -27.29 -17.20
N ARG A 272 -8.17 -26.48 -17.99
CA ARG A 272 -7.93 -26.33 -19.43
C ARG A 272 -6.98 -25.17 -19.76
N THR A 273 -6.52 -24.43 -18.74
CA THR A 273 -5.70 -23.22 -18.93
C THR A 273 -4.25 -23.45 -18.54
N ALA A 274 -3.37 -23.50 -19.55
CA ALA A 274 -1.92 -23.56 -19.35
C ALA A 274 -1.26 -22.17 -19.20
N ALA A 275 -2.02 -21.09 -19.37
CA ALA A 275 -1.50 -19.72 -19.35
C ALA A 275 -1.40 -19.12 -17.94
N ILE A 276 -2.15 -19.64 -16.98
CA ILE A 276 -2.25 -19.09 -15.62
C ILE A 276 -1.07 -19.58 -14.78
N PHE A 277 -0.29 -18.63 -14.26
CA PHE A 277 0.83 -18.85 -13.37
C PHE A 277 0.49 -18.48 -11.92
N GLU A 278 -0.45 -17.56 -11.72
CA GLU A 278 -0.90 -17.10 -10.41
C GLU A 278 -2.42 -17.12 -10.30
N LEU A 279 -2.93 -17.85 -9.31
CA LEU A 279 -4.35 -17.92 -8.99
C LEU A 279 -4.57 -17.40 -7.58
N GLU A 280 -5.44 -16.41 -7.44
CA GLU A 280 -5.87 -15.88 -6.15
C GLU A 280 -7.39 -16.02 -5.99
N LEU A 281 -7.79 -16.72 -4.94
CA LEU A 281 -9.16 -16.96 -4.52
C LEU A 281 -9.38 -16.19 -3.22
N VAL A 282 -10.34 -15.25 -3.20
CA VAL A 282 -10.53 -14.35 -2.07
C VAL A 282 -11.96 -14.44 -1.53
N HIS A 283 -12.10 -14.63 -0.21
CA HIS A 283 -13.38 -14.71 0.51
C HIS A 283 -14.33 -15.78 -0.04
N LEU A 284 -13.77 -16.93 -0.46
CA LEU A 284 -14.55 -18.06 -1.00
C LEU A 284 -14.81 -19.13 0.05
N THR A 285 -16.05 -19.57 0.17
CA THR A 285 -16.40 -20.80 0.89
C THR A 285 -16.42 -21.96 -0.11
N LEU A 286 -15.63 -23.01 0.14
CA LEU A 286 -15.54 -24.20 -0.70
C LEU A 286 -16.11 -25.41 0.05
N ASN A 287 -17.14 -26.04 -0.54
CA ASN A 287 -17.61 -27.34 -0.09
C ASN A 287 -16.59 -28.45 -0.43
N GLU A 288 -16.86 -29.69 0.03
CA GLU A 288 -15.96 -30.82 -0.20
C GLU A 288 -15.65 -31.03 -1.69
N ALA A 289 -16.67 -31.00 -2.56
CA ALA A 289 -16.49 -31.20 -4.00
C ALA A 289 -15.58 -30.13 -4.63
N ASN A 290 -15.76 -28.86 -4.27
CA ASN A 290 -14.94 -27.77 -4.79
C ASN A 290 -13.53 -27.77 -4.18
N SER A 291 -13.38 -28.16 -2.92
CA SER A 291 -12.07 -28.37 -2.29
C SER A 291 -11.27 -29.46 -3.00
N ARG A 292 -11.91 -30.60 -3.33
CA ARG A 292 -11.27 -31.67 -4.12
C ARG A 292 -10.84 -31.19 -5.50
N LEU A 293 -11.66 -30.40 -6.18
CA LEU A 293 -11.30 -29.81 -7.48
C LEU A 293 -10.09 -28.88 -7.39
N VAL A 294 -9.93 -28.12 -6.30
CA VAL A 294 -8.70 -27.32 -6.12
C VAL A 294 -7.48 -28.22 -5.92
N ALA A 295 -7.60 -29.31 -5.16
CA ALA A 295 -6.52 -30.27 -5.01
C ALA A 295 -6.16 -30.95 -6.35
N GLU A 296 -7.16 -31.42 -7.10
CA GLU A 296 -6.96 -31.97 -8.44
C GLU A 296 -6.30 -30.95 -9.38
N LEU A 297 -6.72 -29.68 -9.34
CA LEU A 297 -6.10 -28.61 -10.11
C LEU A 297 -4.62 -28.45 -9.77
N ILE A 298 -4.25 -28.52 -8.49
CA ILE A 298 -2.84 -28.47 -8.07
C ILE A 298 -2.08 -29.70 -8.60
N GLY A 299 -2.67 -30.89 -8.54
CA GLY A 299 -2.00 -32.11 -8.99
C GLY A 299 -1.78 -32.16 -10.50
N GLU A 300 -2.74 -31.68 -11.29
CA GLU A 300 -2.71 -31.76 -12.75
C GLU A 300 -2.06 -30.54 -13.43
N ASN A 301 -2.19 -29.35 -12.84
CA ASN A 301 -1.72 -28.13 -13.48
C ASN A 301 -0.19 -27.98 -13.38
N GLN A 302 0.45 -27.85 -14.54
CA GLN A 302 1.91 -27.73 -14.68
C GLN A 302 2.40 -26.29 -14.95
N SER A 303 1.51 -25.30 -14.96
CA SER A 303 1.86 -23.88 -15.16
C SER A 303 1.77 -23.06 -13.87
N LEU A 304 0.93 -23.47 -12.93
CA LEU A 304 0.64 -22.74 -11.70
C LEU A 304 1.86 -22.73 -10.78
N ARG A 305 2.31 -21.51 -10.45
CA ARG A 305 3.45 -21.25 -9.53
C ARG A 305 3.00 -20.63 -8.22
N VAL A 306 1.87 -19.91 -8.22
CA VAL A 306 1.36 -19.24 -7.02
C VAL A 306 -0.13 -19.55 -6.87
N LEU A 307 -0.50 -20.11 -5.72
CA LEU A 307 -1.90 -20.27 -5.32
C LEU A 307 -2.12 -19.50 -4.02
N ARG A 308 -3.04 -18.56 -4.02
CA ARG A 308 -3.44 -17.81 -2.83
C ARG A 308 -4.91 -18.03 -2.53
N MET A 309 -5.19 -18.61 -1.37
CA MET A 309 -6.54 -18.72 -0.85
C MET A 309 -6.63 -17.79 0.36
N VAL A 310 -7.15 -16.58 0.13
CA VAL A 310 -7.20 -15.49 1.10
C VAL A 310 -8.59 -15.42 1.72
N ASP A 311 -8.68 -15.59 3.03
CA ASP A 311 -9.94 -15.68 3.76
C ASP A 311 -10.91 -16.71 3.17
N CYS A 312 -10.34 -17.78 2.60
CA CYS A 312 -11.13 -18.91 2.11
C CYS A 312 -11.45 -19.87 3.24
N ALA A 313 -12.64 -20.46 3.17
CA ALA A 313 -13.12 -21.39 4.18
C ALA A 313 -13.46 -22.75 3.56
N LEU A 314 -12.88 -23.81 4.12
CA LEU A 314 -13.11 -25.20 3.69
C LEU A 314 -14.14 -25.85 4.64
N TYR A 315 -15.42 -25.48 4.52
CA TYR A 315 -16.49 -25.98 5.39
C TYR A 315 -17.48 -26.90 4.65
N GLU A 316 -18.06 -27.84 5.40
CA GLU A 316 -19.42 -28.32 5.19
C GLU A 316 -20.24 -27.98 6.43
N ASP A 317 -21.57 -27.96 6.27
CA ASP A 317 -22.54 -27.90 7.36
C ASP A 317 -22.17 -28.87 8.50
N GLY A 318 -21.63 -28.31 9.58
CA GLY A 318 -21.67 -28.90 10.92
C GLY A 318 -20.64 -29.94 11.33
N MET A 319 -19.89 -30.63 10.45
CA MET A 319 -18.90 -31.64 10.89
C MET A 319 -17.62 -31.70 10.02
N PRO A 320 -16.42 -31.86 10.64
CA PRO A 320 -15.19 -32.17 9.92
C PRO A 320 -15.18 -33.62 9.44
N SER A 321 -15.13 -33.84 8.13
CA SER A 321 -14.87 -35.16 7.54
C SER A 321 -13.34 -35.37 7.39
N PRO A 322 -12.75 -36.44 7.96
CA PRO A 322 -11.30 -36.69 7.95
C PRO A 322 -10.72 -37.08 6.58
N SER A 323 -11.53 -37.19 5.52
CA SER A 323 -11.09 -37.55 4.16
C SER A 323 -10.91 -36.36 3.22
N ARG A 324 -11.14 -35.12 3.68
CA ARG A 324 -11.11 -33.92 2.82
C ARG A 324 -9.71 -33.49 2.38
N ILE A 325 -8.69 -33.80 3.18
CA ILE A 325 -7.32 -33.30 2.99
C ILE A 325 -6.43 -34.29 2.22
N SER A 326 -6.76 -35.58 2.19
CA SER A 326 -5.98 -36.58 1.44
C SER A 326 -5.72 -36.20 -0.03
N PRO A 327 -6.70 -35.65 -0.79
CA PRO A 327 -6.46 -35.17 -2.16
C PRO A 327 -5.42 -34.05 -2.21
N TRP A 328 -5.45 -33.13 -1.24
CA TRP A 328 -4.48 -32.03 -1.14
C TRP A 328 -3.07 -32.55 -0.88
N LEU A 329 -2.93 -33.53 0.02
CA LEU A 329 -1.63 -34.13 0.34
C LEU A 329 -1.01 -34.83 -0.88
N ALA A 330 -1.81 -35.59 -1.62
CA ALA A 330 -1.37 -36.26 -2.84
C ALA A 330 -0.96 -35.25 -3.92
N ALA A 331 -1.77 -34.22 -4.13
CA ALA A 331 -1.50 -33.16 -5.10
C ALA A 331 -0.24 -32.36 -4.75
N LEU A 332 -0.11 -31.91 -3.51
CA LEU A 332 1.05 -31.14 -3.05
C LEU A 332 2.33 -32.00 -3.00
N GLY A 333 2.23 -33.31 -2.73
CA GLY A 333 3.38 -34.20 -2.74
C GLY A 333 3.95 -34.45 -4.14
N THR A 334 3.12 -34.35 -5.19
CA THR A 334 3.49 -34.67 -6.57
C THR A 334 3.68 -33.44 -7.45
N ASN A 335 3.09 -32.30 -7.09
CA ASN A 335 3.23 -31.07 -7.87
C ASN A 335 4.68 -30.55 -7.84
N GLY A 336 5.26 -30.35 -9.02
CA GLY A 336 6.64 -29.88 -9.19
C GLY A 336 6.77 -28.41 -9.60
N THR A 337 5.68 -27.64 -9.64
CA THR A 337 5.66 -26.30 -10.27
C THR A 337 5.26 -25.19 -9.30
N LEU A 338 4.45 -25.51 -8.29
CA LEU A 338 3.95 -24.58 -7.31
C LEU A 338 5.08 -24.15 -6.37
N GLU A 339 5.30 -22.85 -6.27
CA GLU A 339 6.36 -22.22 -5.48
C GLU A 339 5.83 -21.51 -4.23
N LYS A 340 4.60 -20.98 -4.31
CA LYS A 340 3.96 -20.24 -3.22
C LYS A 340 2.53 -20.70 -2.99
N LEU A 341 2.20 -20.96 -1.73
CA LEU A 341 0.85 -21.36 -1.31
C LEU A 341 0.39 -20.47 -0.15
N THR A 342 -0.83 -19.95 -0.20
CA THR A 342 -1.50 -19.32 0.95
C THR A 342 -2.79 -20.07 1.23
N MET A 343 -2.99 -20.48 2.49
CA MET A 343 -4.16 -21.27 2.91
C MET A 343 -4.51 -21.07 4.39
N ASP A 344 -5.76 -21.34 4.77
CA ASP A 344 -6.24 -21.34 6.15
C ASP A 344 -6.13 -22.74 6.77
N LEU A 345 -5.33 -22.89 7.84
CA LEU A 345 -5.13 -24.15 8.55
C LEU A 345 -6.12 -24.35 9.70
N ARG A 346 -7.05 -23.42 9.97
CA ARG A 346 -8.11 -23.64 10.98
C ARG A 346 -9.02 -24.80 10.63
N CYS A 347 -9.12 -25.16 9.35
CA CYS A 347 -9.91 -26.30 8.91
C CYS A 347 -9.18 -27.64 9.07
N PHE A 348 -7.89 -27.66 9.42
CA PHE A 348 -7.04 -28.86 9.48
C PHE A 348 -6.88 -29.33 10.94
N SER A 349 -7.06 -30.62 11.19
CA SER A 349 -6.66 -31.24 12.46
C SER A 349 -5.15 -31.34 12.58
N LEU A 350 -4.64 -31.48 13.81
CA LEU A 350 -3.20 -31.65 14.05
C LEU A 350 -2.57 -32.80 13.23
N ASN A 351 -3.28 -33.93 13.09
CA ASN A 351 -2.80 -35.07 12.30
C ASN A 351 -2.73 -34.74 10.79
N GLU A 352 -3.70 -33.98 10.30
CA GLU A 352 -3.71 -33.50 8.91
C GLU A 352 -2.60 -32.47 8.66
N CYS A 353 -2.36 -31.55 9.60
CA CYS A 353 -1.21 -30.63 9.55
C CYS A 353 0.12 -31.39 9.52
N ARG A 354 0.30 -32.40 10.37
CA ARG A 354 1.50 -33.26 10.35
C ARG A 354 1.69 -33.96 9.02
N SER A 355 0.60 -34.53 8.50
CA SER A 355 0.62 -35.19 7.19
C SER A 355 0.97 -34.22 6.06
N LEU A 356 0.50 -32.97 6.15
CA LEU A 356 0.87 -31.88 5.23
C LEU A 356 2.36 -31.56 5.32
N PHE A 357 2.90 -31.39 6.53
CA PHE A 357 4.32 -31.07 6.71
C PHE A 357 5.24 -32.18 6.20
N GLU A 358 4.88 -33.44 6.41
CA GLU A 358 5.62 -34.57 5.84
C GLU A 358 5.53 -34.66 4.32
N ALA A 359 4.36 -34.41 3.73
CA ALA A 359 4.23 -34.34 2.27
C ALA A 359 5.11 -33.23 1.67
N LEU A 360 5.21 -32.10 2.36
CA LEU A 360 6.00 -30.93 1.93
C LEU A 360 7.51 -31.12 2.06
N LYS A 361 7.96 -31.98 2.97
CA LYS A 361 9.39 -32.31 3.13
C LYS A 361 9.98 -32.86 1.83
N SER A 362 9.20 -33.67 1.11
CA SER A 362 9.61 -34.27 -0.18
C SER A 362 9.35 -33.36 -1.38
N ASN A 363 8.61 -32.27 -1.21
CA ASN A 363 8.34 -31.31 -2.27
C ASN A 363 9.53 -30.33 -2.43
N ALA A 364 10.11 -30.24 -3.61
CA ALA A 364 11.25 -29.36 -3.90
C ALA A 364 10.86 -27.98 -4.48
N SER A 365 9.66 -27.85 -5.05
CA SER A 365 9.23 -26.62 -5.73
C SER A 365 8.65 -25.60 -4.75
N LEU A 366 7.91 -26.04 -3.74
CA LEU A 366 7.17 -25.19 -2.82
C LEU A 366 8.10 -24.61 -1.75
N LYS A 367 8.37 -23.32 -1.89
CA LYS A 367 9.35 -22.57 -1.09
C LYS A 367 8.69 -21.75 0.01
N ASN A 368 7.54 -21.13 -0.27
CA ASN A 368 6.89 -20.20 0.64
C ASN A 368 5.43 -20.59 0.87
N ILE A 369 5.09 -20.91 2.10
CA ILE A 369 3.75 -21.29 2.52
C ILE A 369 3.29 -20.31 3.57
N THR A 370 2.18 -19.64 3.32
CA THR A 370 1.55 -18.73 4.27
C THR A 370 0.33 -19.41 4.86
N ALA A 371 0.40 -19.75 6.14
CA ALA A 371 -0.75 -20.24 6.89
C ALA A 371 -1.49 -19.04 7.47
N GLU A 372 -2.58 -18.59 6.84
CA GLU A 372 -3.26 -17.35 7.22
C GLU A 372 -3.74 -17.36 8.67
N ARG A 373 -4.31 -18.50 9.08
CA ARG A 373 -4.81 -18.76 10.43
C ARG A 373 -4.55 -20.23 10.75
N ILE A 374 -4.33 -20.54 12.03
CA ILE A 374 -4.20 -21.90 12.55
C ILE A 374 -5.26 -22.13 13.62
N ARG A 375 -5.57 -23.39 13.92
CA ARG A 375 -6.48 -23.73 15.03
C ARG A 375 -5.87 -23.25 16.36
N PRO A 376 -6.57 -22.41 17.13
CA PRO A 376 -6.05 -21.90 18.40
C PRO A 376 -5.78 -22.99 19.44
N GLU A 377 -6.43 -24.16 19.32
CA GLU A 377 -6.23 -25.28 20.25
C GLU A 377 -4.94 -26.08 19.97
N ASP A 378 -4.42 -26.00 18.74
CA ASP A 378 -3.31 -26.83 18.25
C ASP A 378 -2.03 -26.00 17.97
N GLU A 379 -1.99 -24.70 18.31
CA GLU A 379 -0.90 -23.78 17.90
C GLU A 379 0.49 -24.31 18.28
N ALA A 380 0.63 -24.76 19.53
CA ALA A 380 1.90 -25.26 20.05
C ALA A 380 2.35 -26.55 19.37
N GLN A 381 1.42 -27.46 19.16
CA GLN A 381 1.65 -28.75 18.54
C GLN A 381 1.96 -28.59 17.04
N ILE A 382 1.32 -27.61 16.38
CA ILE A 382 1.64 -27.22 15.01
C ILE A 382 3.04 -26.63 14.92
N CYS A 383 3.41 -25.70 15.80
CA CYS A 383 4.77 -25.12 15.82
C CYS A 383 5.84 -26.20 16.08
N ARG A 384 5.57 -27.10 17.03
CA ARG A 384 6.44 -28.25 17.30
C ARG A 384 6.55 -29.17 16.09
N ALA A 385 5.44 -29.49 15.43
CA ALA A 385 5.44 -30.32 14.23
C ALA A 385 6.23 -29.68 13.07
N LEU A 386 6.17 -28.35 12.88
CA LEU A 386 6.98 -27.64 11.89
C LEU A 386 8.49 -27.79 12.14
N ARG A 387 8.90 -27.78 13.41
CA ARG A 387 10.29 -28.02 13.81
C ARG A 387 10.72 -29.46 13.61
N GLU A 388 9.91 -30.40 14.08
CA GLU A 388 10.17 -31.85 13.99
C GLU A 388 10.31 -32.31 12.53
N THR A 389 9.52 -31.73 11.62
CA THR A 389 9.53 -32.06 10.19
C THR A 389 10.58 -31.30 9.38
N GLY A 390 11.22 -30.27 9.95
CA GLY A 390 12.27 -29.49 9.30
C GLY A 390 11.79 -28.54 8.19
N VAL A 391 10.48 -28.25 8.11
CA VAL A 391 9.90 -27.36 7.08
C VAL A 391 9.68 -25.92 7.57
N ARG A 392 10.07 -25.61 8.81
CA ARG A 392 9.86 -24.32 9.49
C ARG A 392 10.15 -23.10 8.60
N GLU A 393 11.30 -23.06 7.95
CA GLU A 393 11.75 -21.90 7.17
C GLU A 393 10.89 -21.63 5.92
N ARG A 394 10.10 -22.61 5.49
CA ARG A 394 9.16 -22.47 4.37
C ARG A 394 7.83 -21.87 4.80
N PHE A 395 7.54 -21.83 6.10
CA PHE A 395 6.26 -21.39 6.63
C PHE A 395 6.34 -19.96 7.17
N LEU A 396 5.38 -19.14 6.75
CA LEU A 396 5.00 -17.90 7.39
C LEU A 396 3.63 -18.11 8.05
N LEU A 397 3.62 -18.14 9.38
CA LEU A 397 2.37 -18.15 10.14
C LEU A 397 1.79 -16.73 10.11
N GLY A 398 0.51 -16.64 9.77
CA GLY A 398 -0.21 -15.42 9.43
C GLY A 398 -0.36 -14.42 10.56
N ARG A 399 -1.27 -13.46 10.39
CA ARG A 399 -1.27 -12.25 11.24
C ARG A 399 -2.01 -12.43 12.55
N HIS A 400 -1.38 -11.99 13.64
CA HIS A 400 -1.96 -11.73 14.95
C HIS A 400 -2.71 -12.91 15.60
N HIS A 401 -1.98 -13.99 15.87
CA HIS A 401 -2.48 -15.17 16.58
C HIS A 401 -2.98 -14.83 17.99
N VAL A 402 -4.21 -15.20 18.32
CA VAL A 402 -4.81 -14.89 19.62
C VAL A 402 -4.23 -15.82 20.67
N VAL A 403 -3.42 -15.28 21.58
CA VAL A 403 -2.83 -16.04 22.69
C VAL A 403 -3.94 -16.62 23.54
N ARG A 404 -4.02 -17.95 23.58
CA ARG A 404 -4.85 -18.68 24.54
C ARG A 404 -4.02 -19.24 25.67
N GLU A 405 -2.88 -19.86 25.39
CA GLU A 405 -1.96 -20.40 26.41
C GLU A 405 -0.65 -19.60 26.42
N PRO A 406 -0.51 -18.60 27.31
CA PRO A 406 0.58 -17.63 27.20
C PRO A 406 1.97 -18.21 27.41
N THR A 407 2.11 -19.19 28.31
CA THR A 407 3.38 -19.87 28.55
C THR A 407 3.88 -20.51 27.28
N VAL A 408 3.09 -21.42 26.70
CA VAL A 408 3.48 -22.17 25.53
C VAL A 408 3.68 -21.25 24.32
N THR A 409 2.74 -20.34 24.07
CA THR A 409 2.81 -19.46 22.89
C THR A 409 4.04 -18.54 22.92
N LEU A 410 4.38 -17.95 24.06
CA LEU A 410 5.45 -16.97 24.15
C LEU A 410 6.84 -17.60 24.37
N THR A 411 6.92 -18.85 24.84
CA THR A 411 8.22 -19.52 25.08
C THR A 411 8.54 -20.66 24.11
N GLU A 412 7.55 -21.36 23.55
CA GLU A 412 7.77 -22.54 22.68
C GLU A 412 7.45 -22.30 21.19
N CYS A 413 6.77 -21.21 20.83
CA CYS A 413 6.31 -20.95 19.46
C CYS A 413 7.07 -19.78 18.80
N GLU A 414 8.39 -19.91 18.64
CA GLU A 414 9.25 -18.87 18.03
C GLU A 414 8.85 -18.50 16.60
N GLU A 415 8.09 -19.36 15.92
CA GLU A 415 7.54 -19.14 14.59
C GLU A 415 6.47 -18.04 14.55
N LEU A 416 5.85 -17.72 15.70
CA LEU A 416 4.76 -16.76 15.82
C LEU A 416 5.28 -15.33 16.06
N SER A 417 5.73 -14.67 14.99
CA SER A 417 6.23 -13.29 15.08
C SER A 417 5.15 -12.22 15.27
N GLN A 418 3.88 -12.55 15.01
CA GLN A 418 2.75 -11.62 15.09
C GLN A 418 1.67 -12.16 16.05
N ILE A 419 1.52 -11.49 17.19
CA ILE A 419 0.71 -12.00 18.31
C ILE A 419 -0.41 -11.01 18.65
N LYS A 420 -1.57 -11.53 19.06
CA LYS A 420 -2.68 -10.78 19.68
C LYS A 420 -2.96 -11.29 21.08
N ILE A 421 -2.87 -10.41 22.07
CA ILE A 421 -3.34 -10.68 23.43
C ILE A 421 -4.71 -10.03 23.57
N ASP A 422 -5.75 -10.85 23.72
CA ASP A 422 -7.13 -10.40 23.86
C ASP A 422 -7.68 -10.81 25.23
N SER A 423 -7.98 -9.84 26.09
CA SER A 423 -8.44 -10.12 27.44
C SER A 423 -9.84 -10.75 27.48
N SER A 424 -10.62 -10.70 26.39
CA SER A 424 -11.90 -11.42 26.29
C SER A 424 -11.70 -12.89 25.90
N ALA A 425 -10.65 -13.19 25.13
CA ALA A 425 -10.30 -14.56 24.76
C ALA A 425 -9.59 -15.28 25.91
N LEU A 426 -8.88 -14.55 26.76
CA LEU A 426 -8.28 -15.09 27.98
C LEU A 426 -9.36 -15.24 29.05
N CYS A 427 -9.91 -16.45 29.17
CA CYS A 427 -11.03 -16.78 30.08
C CYS A 427 -10.78 -16.45 31.57
N ARG A 428 -9.54 -16.07 31.97
CA ARG A 428 -9.17 -15.72 33.35
C ARG A 428 -8.28 -14.46 33.39
N PRO A 429 -8.55 -13.49 34.28
CA PRO A 429 -7.70 -12.30 34.46
C PRO A 429 -6.23 -12.61 34.80
N VAL A 430 -5.97 -13.74 35.46
CA VAL A 430 -4.61 -14.22 35.76
C VAL A 430 -3.82 -14.46 34.48
N TRP A 431 -4.45 -14.97 33.43
CA TRP A 431 -3.75 -15.31 32.18
C TRP A 431 -3.31 -14.07 31.41
N LEU A 432 -4.03 -12.96 31.53
CA LEU A 432 -3.58 -11.68 30.99
C LEU A 432 -2.28 -11.23 31.67
N ARG A 433 -2.23 -11.29 33.01
CA ARG A 433 -1.00 -10.95 33.76
C ARG A 433 0.15 -11.87 33.38
N THR A 434 -0.11 -13.19 33.30
CA THR A 434 0.89 -14.17 32.88
C THR A 434 1.41 -13.90 31.47
N ALA A 435 0.52 -13.60 30.51
CA ALA A 435 0.93 -13.26 29.14
C ALA A 435 1.84 -12.04 29.12
N LEU A 436 1.41 -10.96 29.78
CA LEU A 436 2.17 -9.72 29.82
C LEU A 436 3.52 -9.86 30.55
N SER A 437 3.59 -10.68 31.60
CA SER A 437 4.85 -10.96 32.31
C SER A 437 5.83 -11.81 31.50
N LEU A 438 5.33 -12.62 30.55
CA LEU A 438 6.14 -13.49 29.69
C LEU A 438 6.53 -12.83 28.37
N LEU A 439 5.89 -11.74 27.96
CA LEU A 439 6.24 -10.99 26.75
C LEU A 439 7.74 -10.65 26.64
N PRO A 440 8.46 -10.26 27.72
CA PRO A 440 9.91 -10.02 27.65
C PRO A 440 10.73 -11.23 27.20
N SER A 441 10.25 -12.45 27.41
CA SER A 441 10.90 -13.69 26.94
C SER A 441 10.69 -13.95 25.44
N GLY A 442 9.65 -13.35 24.84
CA GLY A 442 9.31 -13.51 23.43
C GLY A 442 10.14 -12.63 22.50
N SER A 443 11.44 -12.94 22.35
CA SER A 443 12.38 -12.17 21.49
C SER A 443 12.03 -12.22 19.99
N HIS A 444 11.18 -13.14 19.58
CA HIS A 444 10.70 -13.33 18.20
C HIS A 444 9.49 -12.44 17.85
N VAL A 445 8.85 -11.81 18.83
CA VAL A 445 7.61 -11.03 18.62
C VAL A 445 7.94 -9.65 18.03
N THR A 446 7.61 -9.46 16.74
CA THR A 446 7.85 -8.22 16.01
C THR A 446 6.58 -7.39 15.81
N SER A 447 5.39 -7.99 15.91
CA SER A 447 4.11 -7.31 15.85
C SER A 447 3.18 -7.76 16.99
N LEU A 448 2.70 -6.81 17.80
CA LEU A 448 1.87 -7.07 18.97
C LEU A 448 0.55 -6.30 18.87
N SER A 449 -0.57 -7.01 18.98
CA SER A 449 -1.90 -6.43 19.13
C SER A 449 -2.43 -6.70 20.55
N LEU A 450 -2.67 -5.64 21.32
CA LEU A 450 -3.24 -5.71 22.66
C LEU A 450 -4.70 -5.29 22.62
N ALA A 451 -5.63 -6.20 22.90
CA ALA A 451 -7.05 -5.90 23.07
C ALA A 451 -7.42 -6.11 24.55
N VAL A 452 -7.42 -5.05 25.36
CA VAL A 452 -7.69 -5.15 26.80
C VAL A 452 -8.99 -4.44 27.14
N TRP A 453 -9.94 -5.22 27.64
CA TRP A 453 -11.24 -4.73 28.09
C TRP A 453 -11.15 -4.12 29.49
N ARG A 454 -11.94 -3.05 29.71
CA ARG A 454 -11.97 -2.23 30.92
C ARG A 454 -11.80 -2.95 32.26
N PRO A 455 -12.52 -4.05 32.58
CA PRO A 455 -12.39 -4.69 33.90
C PRO A 455 -10.96 -5.15 34.20
N SER A 456 -10.16 -5.40 33.16
CA SER A 456 -8.78 -5.85 33.26
C SER A 456 -7.75 -4.73 33.07
N PHE A 457 -8.16 -3.55 32.62
CA PHE A 457 -7.27 -2.42 32.37
C PHE A 457 -7.05 -1.60 33.66
N ASN A 458 -6.09 -2.03 34.47
CA ASN A 458 -5.71 -1.40 35.74
C ASN A 458 -4.22 -1.01 35.74
N GLN A 459 -3.78 -0.35 36.82
CA GLN A 459 -2.41 0.15 36.96
C GLN A 459 -1.35 -0.95 36.83
N ASP A 460 -1.57 -2.13 37.41
CA ASP A 460 -0.63 -3.26 37.34
C ASP A 460 -0.46 -3.76 35.89
N VAL A 461 -1.57 -3.94 35.17
CA VAL A 461 -1.57 -4.37 33.77
C VAL A 461 -0.88 -3.33 32.89
N CYS A 462 -1.15 -2.04 33.12
CA CYS A 462 -0.49 -0.95 32.41
C CYS A 462 1.02 -0.90 32.70
N ALA A 463 1.43 -1.15 33.94
CA ALA A 463 2.84 -1.20 34.33
C ALA A 463 3.59 -2.34 33.62
N LEU A 464 2.98 -3.53 33.51
CA LEU A 464 3.57 -4.66 32.76
C LEU A 464 3.71 -4.33 31.27
N ILE A 465 2.67 -3.76 30.65
CA ILE A 465 2.71 -3.34 29.24
C ILE A 465 3.81 -2.28 29.04
N ALA A 466 3.86 -1.26 29.91
CA ALA A 466 4.85 -0.20 29.86
C ALA A 466 6.28 -0.73 30.01
N GLN A 467 6.51 -1.66 30.95
CA GLN A 467 7.81 -2.28 31.17
C GLN A 467 8.28 -3.02 29.90
N TYR A 468 7.40 -3.79 29.26
CA TYR A 468 7.73 -4.48 28.02
C TYR A 468 8.02 -3.51 26.88
N ILE A 469 7.16 -2.51 26.66
CA ILE A 469 7.34 -1.49 25.61
C ILE A 469 8.67 -0.75 25.81
N ALA A 470 9.01 -0.36 27.03
CA ALA A 470 10.25 0.34 27.31
C ALA A 470 11.51 -0.50 27.04
N ALA A 471 11.44 -1.82 27.30
CA ALA A 471 12.59 -2.72 27.22
C ALA A 471 12.80 -3.35 25.83
N THR A 472 11.75 -3.52 25.03
CA THR A 472 11.83 -4.29 23.78
C THR A 472 12.65 -3.59 22.69
N LYS A 473 13.53 -4.36 22.04
CA LYS A 473 14.35 -3.91 20.90
C LYS A 473 13.91 -4.51 19.56
N VAL A 474 13.00 -5.47 19.60
CA VAL A 474 12.57 -6.27 18.44
C VAL A 474 11.18 -5.87 17.94
N LEU A 475 10.33 -5.34 18.81
CA LEU A 475 8.96 -4.97 18.46
C LEU A 475 8.96 -3.82 17.43
N ARG A 476 8.34 -4.05 16.28
CA ARG A 476 8.23 -3.10 15.16
C ARG A 476 6.83 -2.54 15.01
N GLU A 477 5.81 -3.31 15.33
CA GLU A 477 4.41 -2.87 15.26
C GLU A 477 3.73 -3.07 16.61
N LEU A 478 3.11 -2.01 17.10
CA LEU A 478 2.28 -2.04 18.29
C LEU A 478 0.88 -1.54 17.93
N ARG A 479 -0.11 -2.39 18.16
CA ARG A 479 -1.53 -2.07 18.07
C ARG A 479 -2.13 -2.23 19.45
N TRP A 480 -2.80 -1.21 19.97
CA TRP A 480 -3.62 -1.36 21.17
C TRP A 480 -5.08 -0.96 20.89
N ILE A 481 -6.00 -1.76 21.39
CA ILE A 481 -7.44 -1.62 21.23
C ILE A 481 -8.01 -1.70 22.64
N LEU A 482 -8.32 -0.54 23.19
CA LEU A 482 -8.81 -0.42 24.56
C LEU A 482 -10.24 0.10 24.46
N ALA A 483 -11.23 -0.63 24.97
CA ALA A 483 -12.62 -0.22 24.85
C ALA A 483 -13.06 0.55 26.12
N SER A 484 -13.49 1.80 25.99
CA SER A 484 -13.91 2.64 27.11
C SER A 484 -15.40 3.03 26.99
N ILE A 485 -16.25 2.63 27.95
CA ILE A 485 -17.71 2.89 27.85
C ILE A 485 -18.22 4.00 28.79
N THR A 486 -17.58 4.36 29.91
CA THR A 486 -18.09 5.42 30.84
C THR A 486 -17.04 6.05 31.77
N SER A 487 -17.00 7.37 31.95
CA SER A 487 -16.17 8.22 32.87
C SER A 487 -14.67 7.90 33.11
N ARG A 488 -13.85 8.96 33.15
CA ARG A 488 -12.38 8.92 33.32
C ARG A 488 -12.00 8.21 34.65
N PRO A 489 -11.09 7.23 34.66
CA PRO A 489 -10.50 6.75 35.91
C PRO A 489 -9.72 7.89 36.60
N ALA A 490 -9.69 7.87 37.94
CA ALA A 490 -8.93 8.85 38.73
C ALA A 490 -7.41 8.69 38.53
N ASP A 491 -6.97 7.48 38.19
CA ASP A 491 -5.57 7.12 37.98
C ASP A 491 -5.25 7.21 36.49
N ARG A 492 -4.43 8.19 36.10
CA ARG A 492 -4.00 8.43 34.71
C ARG A 492 -3.01 7.39 34.22
N VAL A 493 -3.49 6.17 34.04
CA VAL A 493 -2.71 5.00 33.63
C VAL A 493 -2.14 5.14 32.21
N GLU A 494 -2.79 5.92 31.34
CA GLU A 494 -2.36 6.23 29.98
C GLU A 494 -0.98 6.91 29.96
N ARG A 495 -0.68 7.73 30.96
CA ARG A 495 0.61 8.41 31.08
C ARG A 495 1.78 7.45 31.28
N VAL A 496 1.56 6.36 32.00
CA VAL A 496 2.61 5.33 32.23
C VAL A 496 2.98 4.69 30.89
N LEU A 497 1.98 4.38 30.08
CA LEU A 497 2.16 3.83 28.74
C LEU A 497 2.86 4.82 27.80
N MET A 498 2.47 6.10 27.82
CA MET A 498 3.11 7.15 27.02
C MET A 498 4.59 7.35 27.40
N ARG A 499 4.94 7.28 28.69
CA ARG A 499 6.36 7.34 29.12
C ARG A 499 7.18 6.19 28.55
N ALA A 500 6.63 4.98 28.56
CA ALA A 500 7.30 3.82 27.97
C ALA A 500 7.49 3.96 26.45
N LEU A 501 6.48 4.47 25.75
CA LEU A 501 6.60 4.74 24.31
C LEU A 501 7.69 5.78 23.99
N CYS A 502 7.85 6.80 24.83
CA CYS A 502 8.86 7.84 24.61
C CYS A 502 10.30 7.28 24.60
N VAL A 503 10.59 6.31 25.47
CA VAL A 503 11.92 5.69 25.56
C VAL A 503 12.15 4.57 24.54
N ASN A 504 11.10 4.04 23.92
CA ASN A 504 11.20 2.96 22.93
C ASN A 504 11.71 3.48 21.58
N ASN A 505 12.71 2.82 20.98
CA ASN A 505 13.25 3.19 19.66
C ASN A 505 13.15 2.07 18.61
N SER A 506 12.39 1.02 18.89
CA SER A 506 12.23 -0.14 18.00
C SER A 506 10.94 -0.09 17.19
N ILE A 507 9.87 0.51 17.73
CA ILE A 507 8.54 0.60 17.14
C ILE A 507 8.55 1.51 15.92
N ARG A 508 8.11 0.96 14.78
CA ARG A 508 7.97 1.60 13.48
C ARG A 508 6.53 2.00 13.17
N LYS A 509 5.56 1.19 13.63
CA LYS A 509 4.12 1.40 13.41
C LYS A 509 3.37 1.40 14.73
N LEU A 510 2.57 2.42 14.95
CA LEU A 510 1.77 2.57 16.17
C LEU A 510 0.30 2.78 15.81
N PHE A 511 -0.57 1.86 16.24
CA PHE A 511 -2.02 1.99 16.12
C PHE A 511 -2.66 2.15 17.49
N MET A 512 -3.43 3.22 17.64
CA MET A 512 -4.04 3.63 18.88
C MET A 512 -5.54 3.82 18.76
N THR A 513 -6.32 3.05 19.52
CA THR A 513 -7.77 3.25 19.61
C THR A 513 -8.31 3.09 21.02
N GLY A 514 -9.32 3.91 21.33
CA GLY A 514 -10.15 3.86 22.52
C GLY A 514 -9.48 4.22 23.85
N LEU A 515 -8.50 5.11 23.76
CA LEU A 515 -7.95 5.85 24.89
C LEU A 515 -8.37 7.32 24.84
N ARG A 516 -8.33 7.97 26.00
CA ARG A 516 -8.52 9.42 26.14
C ARG A 516 -7.22 10.01 26.66
N PHE A 517 -6.67 10.97 25.95
CA PHE A 517 -5.40 11.59 26.30
C PHE A 517 -5.65 13.02 26.76
N ASP A 518 -4.90 13.50 27.74
CA ASP A 518 -4.80 14.92 28.01
C ASP A 518 -3.69 15.58 27.19
N GLU A 519 -3.61 16.90 27.31
CA GLU A 519 -2.63 17.69 26.58
C GLU A 519 -1.17 17.30 26.89
N THR A 520 -0.89 16.81 28.11
CA THR A 520 0.47 16.38 28.50
C THR A 520 0.84 15.09 27.80
N GLU A 521 -0.06 14.10 27.80
CA GLU A 521 0.16 12.83 27.10
C GLU A 521 0.28 13.02 25.58
N VAL A 522 -0.54 13.90 25.01
CA VAL A 522 -0.43 14.28 23.60
C VAL A 522 0.91 14.97 23.31
N GLN A 523 1.37 15.89 24.18
CA GLN A 523 2.66 16.54 24.00
C GLN A 523 3.81 15.53 23.98
N MET A 524 3.79 14.54 24.88
CA MET A 524 4.77 13.46 24.89
C MET A 524 4.79 12.66 23.58
N LEU A 525 3.62 12.38 23.00
CA LEU A 525 3.53 11.72 21.70
C LEU A 525 4.14 12.60 20.60
N VAL A 526 3.84 13.89 20.58
CA VAL A 526 4.35 14.85 19.61
C VAL A 526 5.89 14.94 19.68
N ASP A 527 6.44 15.05 20.89
CA ASP A 527 7.89 15.07 21.11
C ASP A 527 8.53 13.76 20.62
N LYS A 528 7.87 12.62 20.87
CA LYS A 528 8.33 11.32 20.38
C LYS A 528 8.32 11.24 18.85
N LEU A 529 7.24 11.69 18.21
CA LEU A 529 7.12 11.71 16.75
C LEU A 529 8.21 12.59 16.12
N GLN A 530 8.52 13.73 16.75
CA GLN A 530 9.54 14.65 16.27
C GLN A 530 10.96 14.06 16.40
N ALA A 531 11.28 13.42 17.53
CA ALA A 531 12.63 12.91 17.82
C ALA A 531 12.92 11.52 17.25
N SER A 532 11.88 10.72 16.97
CA SER A 532 12.04 9.33 16.54
C SER A 532 12.52 9.21 15.10
N ARG A 533 13.51 8.34 14.87
CA ARG A 533 13.92 7.86 13.54
C ARG A 533 13.31 6.50 13.17
N ALA A 534 12.59 5.88 14.11
CA ALA A 534 11.99 4.57 13.91
C ALA A 534 10.49 4.65 13.58
N LEU A 535 9.75 5.47 14.32
CA LEU A 535 8.29 5.56 14.23
C LEU A 535 7.88 6.33 12.97
N CYS A 536 7.46 5.60 11.94
CA CYS A 536 7.16 6.14 10.62
C CYS A 536 5.66 6.08 10.27
N GLU A 537 4.87 5.25 10.94
CA GLU A 537 3.41 5.17 10.72
C GLU A 537 2.65 5.33 12.04
N LEU A 538 1.66 6.22 12.04
CA LEU A 538 0.78 6.49 13.17
C LEU A 538 -0.68 6.37 12.76
N ALA A 539 -1.46 5.61 13.52
CA ALA A 539 -2.91 5.62 13.46
C ALA A 539 -3.45 5.95 14.86
N PHE A 540 -4.21 7.03 14.99
CA PHE A 540 -4.63 7.59 16.27
C PHE A 540 -6.12 7.93 16.27
N TYR A 541 -6.90 7.06 16.91
CA TYR A 541 -8.36 7.08 17.00
C TYR A 541 -8.81 7.05 18.47
N PRO A 542 -8.54 8.11 19.25
CA PRO A 542 -8.96 8.20 20.64
C PRO A 542 -10.49 8.22 20.79
N ASP A 543 -10.99 7.89 21.98
CA ASP A 543 -12.44 7.92 22.27
C ASP A 543 -13.01 9.33 22.41
N ASP A 544 -12.16 10.36 22.42
CA ASP A 544 -12.57 11.76 22.42
C ASP A 544 -11.92 12.54 21.29
N TYR A 545 -12.67 13.48 20.74
CA TYR A 545 -12.23 14.32 19.63
C TYR A 545 -11.10 15.30 20.04
N ASN A 546 -11.07 15.73 21.32
CA ASN A 546 -10.11 16.72 21.81
C ASN A 546 -8.67 16.20 21.73
N SER A 547 -8.44 14.92 22.04
CA SER A 547 -7.14 14.26 21.92
C SER A 547 -6.59 14.36 20.49
N THR A 548 -7.46 14.14 19.49
CA THR A 548 -7.08 14.27 18.07
C THR A 548 -6.78 15.71 17.71
N ILE A 549 -7.61 16.65 18.17
CA ILE A 549 -7.43 18.09 17.93
C ILE A 549 -6.08 18.56 18.47
N TRP A 550 -5.76 18.23 19.73
CA TRP A 550 -4.49 18.59 20.35
C TRP A 550 -3.29 17.99 19.61
N LEU A 551 -3.38 16.71 19.20
CA LEU A 551 -2.28 16.06 18.47
C LEU A 551 -1.96 16.81 17.19
N VAL A 552 -3.00 17.08 16.39
CA VAL A 552 -2.84 17.69 15.07
C VAL A 552 -2.36 19.15 15.19
N GLN A 553 -2.94 19.93 16.11
CA GLN A 553 -2.54 21.33 16.33
C GLN A 553 -1.10 21.47 16.84
N LYS A 554 -0.64 20.54 17.68
CA LYS A 554 0.75 20.56 18.20
C LYS A 554 1.76 20.00 17.19
N LEU A 555 1.36 19.03 16.37
CA LEU A 555 2.22 18.42 15.35
C LEU A 555 2.43 19.33 14.13
N SER A 556 1.36 19.95 13.63
CA SER A 556 1.34 20.85 12.47
C SER A 556 2.51 21.86 12.40
N PRO A 557 2.84 22.63 13.46
CA PRO A 557 3.89 23.64 13.38
C PRO A 557 5.32 23.07 13.34
N ILE A 558 5.54 21.84 13.80
CA ILE A 558 6.89 21.26 13.95
C ILE A 558 7.18 20.15 12.93
N VAL A 559 6.14 19.57 12.32
CA VAL A 559 6.24 18.38 11.46
C VAL A 559 7.04 18.64 10.18
N SER A 560 7.13 19.89 9.70
CA SER A 560 7.92 20.27 8.50
C SER A 560 9.38 19.79 8.54
N SER A 561 9.98 19.74 9.73
CA SER A 561 11.35 19.27 9.97
C SER A 561 11.49 17.74 10.08
N ASN A 562 10.37 17.01 10.15
CA ASN A 562 10.36 15.57 10.32
C ASN A 562 10.46 14.85 8.97
N TYR A 563 11.42 13.94 8.84
CA TYR A 563 11.62 13.10 7.64
C TYR A 563 11.33 11.60 7.89
N THR A 564 10.79 11.27 9.07
CA THR A 564 10.51 9.89 9.50
C THR A 564 9.09 9.47 9.14
N LEU A 565 8.09 10.32 9.40
CA LEU A 565 6.68 9.99 9.25
C LEU A 565 6.28 9.90 7.78
N ILE A 566 5.70 8.76 7.40
CA ILE A 566 5.25 8.44 6.04
C ILE A 566 3.77 8.09 5.96
N ASP A 567 3.11 7.86 7.11
CA ASP A 567 1.65 7.72 7.19
C ASP A 567 1.14 8.23 8.54
N VAL A 568 0.07 9.03 8.52
CA VAL A 568 -0.64 9.50 9.72
C VAL A 568 -2.14 9.40 9.47
N LYS A 569 -2.82 8.62 10.29
CA LYS A 569 -4.27 8.44 10.24
C LYS A 569 -4.92 8.90 11.53
N VAL A 570 -5.83 9.85 11.41
CA VAL A 570 -6.55 10.46 12.54
C VAL A 570 -7.99 10.75 12.14
N TYR A 571 -8.88 10.98 13.11
CA TYR A 571 -10.20 11.53 12.81
C TYR A 571 -10.09 12.90 12.13
N ARG A 572 -10.66 13.02 10.94
CA ARG A 572 -10.68 14.29 10.19
C ARG A 572 -11.85 15.15 10.68
N HIS A 573 -11.56 16.38 11.08
CA HIS A 573 -12.55 17.33 11.55
C HIS A 573 -12.39 18.69 10.83
N VAL A 574 -13.49 19.40 10.59
CA VAL A 574 -13.48 20.64 9.80
C VAL A 574 -12.59 21.73 10.42
N VAL A 575 -12.52 21.77 11.76
CA VAL A 575 -11.71 22.74 12.52
C VAL A 575 -10.21 22.52 12.30
N LEU A 576 -9.79 21.29 11.98
CA LEU A 576 -8.38 20.92 11.82
C LEU A 576 -7.89 21.05 10.37
N ARG A 577 -8.69 21.62 9.47
CA ARG A 577 -8.45 21.51 8.02
C ARG A 577 -7.06 21.97 7.58
N ALA A 578 -6.58 23.11 8.09
CA ALA A 578 -5.26 23.65 7.74
C ALA A 578 -4.12 22.86 8.37
N ASP A 579 -4.27 22.48 9.64
CA ASP A 579 -3.26 21.70 10.37
C ASP A 579 -3.12 20.28 9.81
N LEU A 580 -4.24 19.62 9.49
CA LEU A 580 -4.24 18.32 8.82
C LEU A 580 -3.59 18.40 7.45
N PHE A 581 -3.84 19.47 6.69
CA PHE A 581 -3.19 19.66 5.40
C PHE A 581 -1.66 19.76 5.57
N SER A 582 -1.18 20.53 6.55
CA SER A 582 0.25 20.65 6.86
C SER A 582 0.88 19.29 7.20
N VAL A 583 0.23 18.51 8.05
CA VAL A 583 0.69 17.16 8.42
C VAL A 583 0.69 16.23 7.19
N ASP A 584 -0.40 16.19 6.43
CA ASP A 584 -0.53 15.32 5.25
C ASP A 584 0.47 15.69 4.14
N ASP A 585 0.77 16.98 3.95
CA ASP A 585 1.75 17.43 2.96
C ASP A 585 3.17 16.95 3.30
N VAL A 586 3.55 17.00 4.58
CA VAL A 586 4.84 16.46 5.04
C VAL A 586 4.90 14.94 4.90
N VAL A 587 3.85 14.24 5.34
CA VAL A 587 3.75 12.79 5.23
C VAL A 587 3.87 12.35 3.76
N ARG A 588 3.19 13.05 2.86
CA ARG A 588 3.26 12.84 1.41
C ARG A 588 4.66 13.10 0.84
N ARG A 589 5.30 14.21 1.24
CA ARG A 589 6.69 14.52 0.87
C ARG A 589 7.62 13.39 1.29
N ASN A 590 7.53 12.94 2.53
CA ASN A 590 8.40 11.89 3.07
C ASN A 590 8.16 10.55 2.36
N ALA A 591 6.91 10.16 2.12
CA ALA A 591 6.58 8.96 1.36
C ALA A 591 7.16 8.99 -0.07
N SER A 592 7.12 10.15 -0.72
CA SER A 592 7.75 10.38 -2.02
C SER A 592 9.28 10.26 -1.95
N LEU A 593 9.94 10.88 -0.97
CA LEU A 593 11.39 10.73 -0.74
C LEU A 593 11.78 9.27 -0.52
N VAL A 594 11.03 8.52 0.30
CA VAL A 594 11.24 7.09 0.52
C VAL A 594 11.13 6.29 -0.78
N SER A 595 10.11 6.59 -1.60
CA SER A 595 9.94 5.94 -2.90
C SER A 595 11.12 6.21 -3.83
N ARG A 596 11.55 7.48 -3.96
CA ARG A 596 12.70 7.88 -4.78
C ARG A 596 13.99 7.21 -4.33
N ALA A 597 14.25 7.19 -3.01
CA ALA A 597 15.42 6.56 -2.44
C ALA A 597 15.46 5.05 -2.76
N ALA A 598 14.33 4.36 -2.58
CA ALA A 598 14.24 2.94 -2.89
C ALA A 598 14.48 2.64 -4.38
N HIS A 599 13.91 3.45 -5.28
CA HIS A 599 14.12 3.33 -6.72
C HIS A 599 15.58 3.56 -7.15
N PHE A 600 16.30 4.46 -6.47
CA PHE A 600 17.74 4.66 -6.67
C PHE A 600 18.54 3.43 -6.23
N VAL A 601 18.28 2.94 -5.00
CA VAL A 601 18.97 1.78 -4.42
C VAL A 601 18.73 0.50 -5.24
N SER A 602 17.52 0.31 -5.77
CA SER A 602 17.20 -0.85 -6.61
C SER A 602 17.82 -0.80 -8.02
N GLY A 603 18.52 0.28 -8.40
CA GLY A 603 19.24 0.36 -9.68
C GLY A 603 18.34 0.34 -10.92
N MET A 604 17.08 0.78 -10.81
CA MET A 604 16.17 0.79 -11.95
C MET A 604 16.66 1.74 -13.06
N ALA A 605 16.45 1.37 -14.33
CA ALA A 605 16.90 2.19 -15.46
C ALA A 605 16.30 3.61 -15.39
N GLY A 606 17.14 4.64 -15.58
CA GLY A 606 16.72 6.05 -15.53
C GLY A 606 16.59 6.66 -14.12
N THR A 607 16.93 5.95 -13.04
CA THR A 607 16.79 6.45 -11.65
C THR A 607 18.07 7.01 -11.04
N ARG A 608 19.21 6.99 -11.74
CA ARG A 608 20.45 7.70 -11.35
C ARG A 608 20.37 9.21 -11.63
N LEU A 609 19.24 9.81 -11.31
CA LEU A 609 19.02 11.25 -11.38
C LEU A 609 19.45 11.87 -10.05
N ARG A 610 20.01 13.09 -10.08
CA ARG A 610 20.34 13.88 -8.88
C ARG A 610 19.18 13.92 -7.89
N TYR A 611 17.97 14.07 -8.42
CA TYR A 611 16.71 14.07 -7.67
C TYR A 611 16.46 12.84 -6.80
N CYS A 612 16.87 11.65 -7.25
CA CYS A 612 16.72 10.43 -6.46
C CYS A 612 17.90 10.24 -5.51
N ALA A 613 19.11 10.65 -5.90
CA ALA A 613 20.29 10.62 -5.04
C ALA A 613 20.12 11.54 -3.81
N GLU A 614 19.55 12.73 -4.01
CA GLU A 614 19.15 13.66 -2.96
C GLU A 614 18.19 13.02 -1.95
N ALA A 615 17.21 12.24 -2.43
CA ALA A 615 16.31 11.52 -1.55
C ALA A 615 17.03 10.46 -0.72
N VAL A 616 17.97 9.69 -1.30
CA VAL A 616 18.79 8.74 -0.53
C VAL A 616 19.58 9.46 0.56
N GLU A 617 20.21 10.58 0.24
CA GLU A 617 20.96 11.38 1.22
C GLU A 617 20.08 11.79 2.41
N LEU A 618 18.85 12.25 2.14
CA LEU A 618 17.92 12.70 3.17
C LEU A 618 17.32 11.57 4.02
N VAL A 619 16.92 10.44 3.41
CA VAL A 619 16.06 9.45 4.07
C VAL A 619 16.57 8.01 4.07
N HIS A 620 17.83 7.71 3.73
CA HIS A 620 18.36 6.33 3.72
C HIS A 620 18.16 5.56 5.04
N TRP A 621 18.13 6.27 6.18
CA TRP A 621 17.91 5.72 7.51
C TRP A 621 16.44 5.42 7.84
N ASN A 622 15.49 5.91 7.02
CA ASN A 622 14.06 5.75 7.27
C ASN A 622 13.64 4.28 7.03
N PRO A 623 12.97 3.61 7.99
CA PRO A 623 12.54 2.22 7.84
C PRO A 623 11.64 1.95 6.63
N GLY A 624 10.91 2.96 6.16
CA GLY A 624 10.11 2.90 4.95
C GLY A 624 10.94 2.60 3.70
N VAL A 625 12.21 3.03 3.64
CA VAL A 625 13.11 2.72 2.50
C VAL A 625 13.39 1.23 2.45
N VAL A 626 13.67 0.60 3.59
CA VAL A 626 13.92 -0.85 3.68
C VAL A 626 12.70 -1.62 3.16
N ALA A 627 11.51 -1.32 3.68
CA ALA A 627 10.27 -1.96 3.26
C ALA A 627 10.00 -1.79 1.75
N LYS A 628 10.29 -0.59 1.21
CA LYS A 628 10.10 -0.31 -0.22
C LYS A 628 11.14 -1.02 -1.09
N VAL A 629 12.40 -1.12 -0.66
CA VAL A 629 13.46 -1.86 -1.38
C VAL A 629 13.16 -3.36 -1.38
N GLN A 630 12.71 -3.93 -0.25
CA GLN A 630 12.26 -5.33 -0.19
C GLN A 630 11.17 -5.60 -1.22
N ALA A 631 10.18 -4.70 -1.31
CA ALA A 631 9.09 -4.82 -2.28
C ALA A 631 9.55 -4.68 -3.74
N LEU A 632 10.40 -3.69 -4.04
CA LEU A 632 10.86 -3.41 -5.41
C LEU A 632 11.86 -4.45 -5.94
N ALA A 633 12.77 -4.92 -5.08
CA ALA A 633 13.82 -5.87 -5.44
C ALA A 633 13.47 -7.33 -5.12
N SER A 634 12.35 -7.59 -4.43
CA SER A 634 11.95 -8.92 -3.96
C SER A 634 13.03 -9.63 -3.12
N VAL A 635 13.60 -8.89 -2.16
CA VAL A 635 14.68 -9.37 -1.26
C VAL A 635 14.25 -9.33 0.20
N ASP A 636 14.97 -10.03 1.08
CA ASP A 636 14.76 -9.97 2.53
C ASP A 636 15.27 -8.65 3.15
N GLU A 637 15.01 -8.47 4.45
CA GLU A 637 15.34 -7.22 5.17
C GLU A 637 16.85 -6.97 5.23
N ASN A 638 17.67 -8.00 5.45
CA ASN A 638 19.12 -7.86 5.61
C ASN A 638 19.77 -7.47 4.27
N GLU A 639 19.34 -8.12 3.20
CA GLU A 639 19.79 -7.77 1.84
C GLU A 639 19.35 -6.36 1.44
N ALA A 640 18.11 -5.95 1.78
CA ALA A 640 17.64 -4.59 1.55
C ALA A 640 18.49 -3.55 2.29
N VAL A 641 18.79 -3.77 3.57
CA VAL A 641 19.67 -2.89 4.37
C VAL A 641 21.07 -2.82 3.75
N SER A 642 21.66 -3.96 3.39
CA SER A 642 22.98 -4.03 2.74
C SER A 642 23.02 -3.20 1.46
N ARG A 643 21.99 -3.30 0.59
CA ARG A 643 21.89 -2.50 -0.64
C ARG A 643 21.81 -1.01 -0.37
N ILE A 644 21.04 -0.59 0.64
CA ILE A 644 20.91 0.81 1.02
C ILE A 644 22.29 1.36 1.46
N GLU A 645 23.00 0.63 2.31
CA GLU A 645 24.34 1.02 2.76
C GLU A 645 25.36 1.10 1.62
N GLN A 646 25.37 0.10 0.73
CA GLN A 646 26.26 0.08 -0.43
C GLN A 646 25.94 1.23 -1.39
N SER A 647 24.66 1.50 -1.63
CA SER A 647 24.21 2.60 -2.46
C SER A 647 24.66 3.94 -1.90
N PHE A 648 24.49 4.19 -0.59
CA PHE A 648 24.95 5.44 0.04
C PHE A 648 26.48 5.59 -0.03
N LYS A 649 27.23 4.51 0.21
CA LYS A 649 28.70 4.49 0.06
C LYS A 649 29.13 4.78 -1.38
N SER A 650 28.37 4.33 -2.38
CA SER A 650 28.74 4.44 -3.80
C SER A 650 28.90 5.88 -4.31
N PHE A 651 28.22 6.86 -3.69
CA PHE A 651 28.34 8.28 -4.03
C PHE A 651 28.93 9.13 -2.89
N SER A 652 29.62 8.48 -1.95
CA SER A 652 30.34 9.18 -0.87
C SER A 652 31.71 9.72 -1.32
N ASN A 653 32.34 9.11 -2.32
CA ASN A 653 33.60 9.60 -2.91
C ASN A 653 33.34 10.68 -3.99
N LEU A 654 34.41 11.38 -4.41
CA LEU A 654 34.33 12.51 -5.35
C LEU A 654 33.65 12.12 -6.67
N ASP A 655 34.12 11.06 -7.31
CA ASP A 655 33.62 10.63 -8.62
C ASP A 655 32.16 10.20 -8.55
N GLY A 656 31.80 9.37 -7.56
CA GLY A 656 30.45 8.89 -7.34
C GLY A 656 29.48 10.02 -7.02
N PHE A 657 29.89 10.98 -6.18
CA PHE A 657 29.10 12.18 -5.89
C PHE A 657 28.87 13.01 -7.15
N MET A 658 29.94 13.34 -7.90
CA MET A 658 29.84 14.16 -9.10
C MET A 658 29.01 13.48 -10.20
N CYS A 659 29.07 12.15 -10.30
CA CYS A 659 28.22 11.37 -11.20
C CYS A 659 26.75 11.40 -10.76
N ALA A 660 26.47 11.13 -9.48
CA ALA A 660 25.12 11.14 -8.94
C ALA A 660 24.48 12.54 -9.00
N ALA A 661 25.29 13.59 -8.80
CA ALA A 661 24.87 14.97 -8.95
C ALA A 661 24.66 15.40 -10.42
N GLY A 662 25.09 14.59 -11.39
CA GLY A 662 24.99 14.90 -12.81
C GLY A 662 26.01 15.93 -13.32
N VAL A 663 27.04 16.24 -12.52
CA VAL A 663 28.11 17.19 -12.89
C VAL A 663 29.05 16.54 -13.93
N VAL A 664 29.34 15.26 -13.76
CA VAL A 664 30.16 14.47 -14.70
C VAL A 664 29.43 13.19 -15.07
N LYS A 665 29.77 12.62 -16.24
CA LYS A 665 29.15 11.37 -16.71
C LYS A 665 29.76 10.11 -16.07
N TYR A 666 31.06 10.15 -15.75
CA TYR A 666 31.80 8.95 -15.33
C TYR A 666 32.80 9.19 -14.19
N ARG A 667 33.64 10.22 -14.29
CA ARG A 667 34.64 10.57 -13.27
C ARG A 667 35.15 11.99 -13.49
N VAL A 668 35.76 12.56 -12.47
CA VAL A 668 36.48 13.82 -12.55
C VAL A 668 37.85 13.57 -13.17
N ILE A 669 38.19 14.33 -14.21
CA ILE A 669 39.51 14.30 -14.84
C ILE A 669 39.95 15.75 -15.02
N CYS A 670 41.15 16.07 -14.54
CA CYS A 670 41.76 17.37 -14.80
C CYS A 670 42.71 17.28 -15.99
N HIS A 671 42.86 18.38 -16.73
CA HIS A 671 43.88 18.49 -17.77
C HIS A 671 45.28 18.49 -17.15
N VAL A 672 46.23 17.82 -17.80
CA VAL A 672 47.64 17.79 -17.40
C VAL A 672 48.17 19.24 -17.34
N ARG A 673 48.87 19.57 -16.25
CA ARG A 673 49.54 20.86 -16.06
C ARG A 673 51.00 20.63 -15.69
N ASP A 674 51.86 21.50 -16.20
CA ASP A 674 53.31 21.47 -15.94
C ASP A 674 53.72 22.47 -14.85
N ASP A 675 52.77 23.20 -14.25
CA ASP A 675 53.04 24.26 -13.26
C ASP A 675 53.06 23.77 -11.80
N GLY A 676 52.90 22.46 -11.58
CA GLY A 676 52.96 21.83 -10.26
C GLY A 676 51.83 22.22 -9.30
N GLN A 677 50.80 22.93 -9.76
CA GLN A 677 49.66 23.31 -8.91
C GLN A 677 48.71 22.15 -8.71
N LYS A 678 48.21 22.00 -7.47
CA LYS A 678 47.20 21.00 -7.12
C LYS A 678 45.88 21.29 -7.84
N GLN A 679 45.26 20.23 -8.35
CA GLN A 679 43.97 20.24 -9.03
C GLN A 679 42.92 19.46 -8.23
N LEU A 680 41.67 19.46 -8.72
CA LEU A 680 40.55 18.77 -8.06
C LEU A 680 40.79 17.26 -7.94
N VAL A 681 41.49 16.64 -8.91
CA VAL A 681 41.86 15.22 -8.87
C VAL A 681 42.93 14.89 -7.82
N ASP A 682 43.67 15.89 -7.33
CA ASP A 682 44.71 15.72 -6.30
C ASP A 682 44.13 15.78 -4.88
N ILE A 683 42.82 15.96 -4.75
CA ILE A 683 42.11 15.88 -3.46
C ILE A 683 42.04 14.41 -3.07
N ASP A 684 42.74 14.04 -1.99
CA ASP A 684 42.64 12.70 -1.42
C ASP A 684 41.27 12.44 -0.77
N GLY A 685 41.02 11.18 -0.41
CA GLY A 685 39.75 10.75 0.16
C GLY A 685 39.37 11.47 1.45
N ASP A 686 40.34 11.80 2.30
CA ASP A 686 40.12 12.45 3.60
C ASP A 686 39.74 13.92 3.41
N CYS A 687 40.46 14.63 2.55
CA CYS A 687 40.16 16.00 2.16
C CYS A 687 38.77 16.08 1.52
N TRP A 688 38.45 15.16 0.61
CA TRP A 688 37.12 15.09 0.01
C TRP A 688 36.05 14.82 1.05
N TRP A 689 36.26 13.88 1.98
CA TRP A 689 35.29 13.59 3.03
C TRP A 689 35.01 14.83 3.91
N HIS A 690 36.05 15.62 4.23
CA HIS A 690 35.88 16.89 4.92
C HIS A 690 35.06 17.90 4.11
N ILE A 691 35.30 18.02 2.80
CA ILE A 691 34.51 18.88 1.90
C ILE A 691 33.05 18.39 1.85
N ARG A 692 32.86 17.08 1.72
CA ARG A 692 31.55 16.43 1.58
C ARG A 692 30.63 16.66 2.78
N ARG A 693 31.18 16.93 3.96
CA ARG A 693 30.40 17.31 5.15
C ARG A 693 29.69 18.67 5.02
N PHE A 694 30.11 19.50 4.07
CA PHE A 694 29.54 20.82 3.79
C PHE A 694 28.80 20.91 2.46
N LEU A 695 28.77 19.83 1.67
CA LEU A 695 28.11 19.76 0.37
C LEU A 695 27.07 18.66 0.36
N ASN A 696 25.83 19.00 0.06
CA ASN A 696 24.73 18.07 -0.20
C ASN A 696 24.38 18.06 -1.69
N MET A 697 23.62 17.06 -2.14
CA MET A 697 23.12 17.00 -3.52
C MET A 697 22.28 18.23 -3.90
N CYS A 698 21.58 18.82 -2.92
CA CYS A 698 20.76 20.01 -3.08
C CYS A 698 21.57 21.27 -3.42
N ASP A 699 22.86 21.31 -3.07
CA ASP A 699 23.71 22.50 -3.24
C ASP A 699 24.17 22.68 -4.69
N ILE A 700 24.05 21.62 -5.51
CA ILE A 700 24.43 21.62 -6.92
C ILE A 700 23.29 22.24 -7.75
N LYS A 701 23.58 23.36 -8.40
CA LYS A 701 22.62 24.05 -9.28
C LYS A 701 22.49 23.35 -10.64
N ASP A 702 21.29 23.43 -11.21
CA ASP A 702 20.97 22.98 -12.58
C ASP A 702 21.68 23.80 -13.67
#